data_AF-A0A1G2P5R3-F1
#
_entry.id   AF-A0A1G2P5R3-F1
#
_cell.length_a   1.000
_cell.length_b   1.000
_cell.length_c   1.000
_cell.angle_alpha   90.00
_cell.angle_beta   90.00
_cell.angle_gamma   90.00
#
_symmetry.space_group_name_H-M   'P 1'
#
loop_
_entity.id
_entity.type
_entity.pdbx_description
1 polymer ?
#
loop_
_entity_poly.entity_id
_entity_poly.type
_entity_poly.pdbx_seq_one_letter_code
_entity_poly.pdbx_strand_id
1 'polypeptide(L)'
;MIKFRTKILIAAVFLGVFGGAPLGVGAATFVDYHITADLTWTLAGSPYVIDSLWLQVYPGATLTIEPGVIVKFGDSSYMHVYGKLNAVGTPENKIYFTSLRDDSIGGDTNGDGDATQPSAYNNWSVFMREGSGSHTIKNADAQYSNNPFWVHRSAADFENINIREALAAGIAGVESDVRIKNLRADIIGPAVSGFGGTFVLNDLDISSTNQNKVGLRFSTDAEVSISGTAVHDLINGIGLALFSSHATVTDSVFRGNGQGIKVDDAGGGSPASLSVGQSSISDNTDYGIYSSAITPVDARNNWWGAPSGPYHPSLNPSGFGDEVSDNVDFSGWFATDPLSTPACCSSVVFIPGLEASRLYRPGAIFENQLWEPNTNDDVRALALDPFTGESVNADIYTDDVIDEAFSVNIYKNFLSFMENMATVGDIADFETFPYDWRLDVKDVVSRAVALKNDSYEMIPRLRALAAASQTGKVTIIAHSNGGLVAKELLNALKDSGEENLVDRLILVATPELGTPKAAMEMLHGMEPFVFNFPREEVTRELAENMKSAYALLPSAEYFNQLGIGGRPIIEFSTTTAITLPFRGIYGETISSYGDLRKFILGDNGARLEPPAAAVNLPNVLKESFLAVAETRHGELDAWQPPAGVDVVRIIGWGLETPRGIVYKSARQNVCNADLSVCSVQEVLDPEPLSTAEGDGTVVYLSADALGGERYYVNMFDYNEQQATIDRDHKNILEIELLQDLISTLVRNEDTTTLPAFIFTEKPDKASVAERLRIDVHSPIALHLYDSLGQHTGPIPNPDLSSDLELFEEQIPNSYYWQLGEGQYAGAGGVATTTIKLVGTALGAATVGIERVIGDETIISDILFEDIPITAGGLATVEVVPNTELVMLLDVDGDGIIDAEITPTGLTPEDLIVILESLIKTLDLPDKKEKRLLKVIDRLEKELAKERKKEKAEKLKTEQAFKHLLKIIEQYQKKKVLSADEASELISVIGTLMSKVVK
;
A
#
# COMPACT_ATOMS: atom_id res chain seq x y z
N MET A 1 37.25 -37.83 8.09
CA MET A 1 36.61 -37.17 9.25
C MET A 1 35.24 -37.80 9.46
N ILE A 2 34.96 -38.20 10.68
CA ILE A 2 33.89 -39.13 11.07
C ILE A 2 32.53 -38.41 11.01
N LYS A 3 31.63 -38.84 10.11
CA LYS A 3 30.23 -38.38 10.07
C LYS A 3 29.38 -39.27 10.98
N PHE A 4 28.76 -38.68 12.01
CA PHE A 4 27.70 -39.32 12.77
C PHE A 4 26.39 -39.25 11.96
N ARG A 5 25.73 -40.40 11.76
CA ARG A 5 24.36 -40.51 11.25
C ARG A 5 23.45 -40.80 12.43
N THR A 6 22.47 -39.95 12.70
CA THR A 6 21.38 -40.23 13.64
C THR A 6 20.17 -40.66 12.84
N LYS A 7 19.76 -41.92 12.98
CA LYS A 7 18.47 -42.43 12.48
C LYS A 7 17.41 -42.16 13.56
N ILE A 8 16.32 -41.48 13.23
CA ILE A 8 15.13 -41.40 14.09
C ILE A 8 14.05 -42.30 13.49
N LEU A 9 13.64 -43.29 14.28
CA LEU A 9 12.52 -44.19 14.03
C LEU A 9 11.26 -43.52 14.60
N ILE A 10 10.23 -43.27 13.80
CA ILE A 10 8.96 -42.74 14.30
C ILE A 10 8.10 -43.91 14.81
N ALA A 11 7.86 -43.92 16.12
CA ALA A 11 6.79 -44.69 16.76
C ALA A 11 5.78 -43.71 17.35
N ALA A 12 4.50 -43.95 17.08
CA ALA A 12 3.38 -43.11 17.50
C ALA A 12 3.18 -43.09 19.02
N VAL A 13 3.07 -41.90 19.62
CA VAL A 13 2.42 -41.66 20.92
C VAL A 13 1.78 -40.26 20.91
N PHE A 14 0.54 -40.18 21.41
CA PHE A 14 -0.27 -38.98 21.61
C PHE A 14 0.02 -38.29 22.97
N LEU A 15 -0.25 -36.98 23.02
CA LEU A 15 -0.42 -36.04 24.16
C LEU A 15 0.80 -35.40 24.86
N GLY A 16 0.78 -34.05 24.89
CA GLY A 16 1.42 -33.22 25.91
C GLY A 16 1.73 -31.77 25.49
N VAL A 17 0.94 -30.81 25.96
CA VAL A 17 1.14 -29.34 25.81
C VAL A 17 2.33 -28.84 26.66
N PHE A 18 3.21 -27.99 26.11
CA PHE A 18 3.72 -26.72 26.67
C PHE A 18 4.64 -26.02 25.64
N GLY A 19 4.59 -24.69 25.57
CA GLY A 19 5.03 -23.88 24.42
C GLY A 19 6.44 -23.26 24.48
N GLY A 20 6.68 -22.39 23.49
CA GLY A 20 7.63 -21.27 23.56
C GLY A 20 8.98 -21.44 22.87
N ALA A 21 9.02 -21.22 21.54
CA ALA A 21 10.09 -20.53 20.79
C ALA A 21 9.64 -20.38 19.31
N PRO A 22 9.99 -19.30 18.59
CA PRO A 22 9.69 -19.18 17.17
C PRO A 22 10.56 -20.20 16.42
N LEU A 23 9.93 -21.14 15.72
CA LEU A 23 10.63 -22.04 14.83
C LEU A 23 11.05 -21.21 13.61
N GLY A 24 12.35 -20.96 13.49
CA GLY A 24 12.95 -20.60 12.20
C GLY A 24 12.64 -21.66 11.16
N VAL A 25 12.79 -21.28 9.89
CA VAL A 25 12.80 -22.10 8.67
C VAL A 25 12.67 -23.60 8.97
N GLY A 26 11.49 -24.17 8.70
CA GLY A 26 11.28 -25.61 8.82
C GLY A 26 12.40 -26.34 8.07
N ALA A 27 13.11 -27.24 8.75
CA ALA A 27 14.15 -28.03 8.10
C ALA A 27 13.52 -28.88 6.99
N ALA A 28 14.16 -28.90 5.81
CA ALA A 28 13.67 -29.64 4.66
C ALA A 28 13.36 -31.11 4.97
N THR A 29 12.22 -31.61 4.47
CA THR A 29 11.81 -33.01 4.59
C THR A 29 12.39 -33.82 3.43
N PHE A 30 13.50 -34.50 3.67
CA PHE A 30 14.07 -35.43 2.69
C PHE A 30 13.22 -36.69 2.56
N VAL A 31 12.80 -37.00 1.33
CA VAL A 31 11.97 -38.18 1.00
C VAL A 31 12.87 -39.31 0.51
N ASP A 32 13.24 -40.21 1.42
CA ASP A 32 14.14 -41.35 1.17
C ASP A 32 13.41 -42.72 1.10
N TYR A 33 12.08 -42.68 0.96
CA TYR A 33 11.21 -43.85 0.92
C TYR A 33 10.21 -43.78 -0.24
N HIS A 34 9.62 -44.93 -0.61
CA HIS A 34 8.51 -44.98 -1.57
C HIS A 34 7.15 -44.92 -0.86
N ILE A 35 6.15 -44.34 -1.52
CA ILE A 35 4.80 -44.16 -0.99
C ILE A 35 3.95 -45.38 -1.36
N THR A 36 3.61 -46.19 -0.35
CA THR A 36 2.91 -47.48 -0.52
C THR A 36 1.45 -47.49 -0.05
N ALA A 37 1.00 -46.40 0.59
CA ALA A 37 -0.36 -46.14 1.02
C ALA A 37 -0.65 -44.64 0.88
N ASP A 38 -1.91 -44.24 1.03
CA ASP A 38 -2.30 -42.83 0.97
C ASP A 38 -1.46 -41.97 1.92
N LEU A 39 -0.91 -40.88 1.39
CA LEU A 39 -0.01 -39.98 2.10
C LEU A 39 -0.35 -38.54 1.71
N THR A 40 -0.32 -37.65 2.70
CA THR A 40 -0.46 -36.21 2.50
C THR A 40 0.87 -35.53 2.82
N TRP A 41 1.38 -34.75 1.87
CA TRP A 41 2.44 -33.79 2.08
C TRP A 41 1.82 -32.46 2.48
N THR A 42 2.15 -32.02 3.70
CA THR A 42 1.54 -30.87 4.35
C THR A 42 2.46 -29.67 4.30
N LEU A 43 1.91 -28.45 4.34
CA LEU A 43 2.72 -27.23 4.37
C LEU A 43 3.77 -27.23 5.51
N ALA A 44 3.40 -27.75 6.69
CA ALA A 44 4.30 -27.88 7.84
C ALA A 44 5.54 -28.77 7.61
N GLY A 45 5.51 -29.63 6.59
CA GLY A 45 6.64 -30.48 6.19
C GLY A 45 7.40 -29.95 4.96
N SER A 46 6.97 -28.82 4.40
CA SER A 46 7.63 -28.16 3.27
C SER A 46 8.97 -27.54 3.70
N PRO A 47 10.02 -27.54 2.84
CA PRO A 47 10.07 -28.15 1.52
C PRO A 47 10.27 -29.67 1.58
N TYR A 48 9.64 -30.41 0.67
CA TYR A 48 9.88 -31.84 0.45
C TYR A 48 10.98 -32.03 -0.60
N VAL A 49 12.04 -32.75 -0.25
CA VAL A 49 13.23 -32.91 -1.11
C VAL A 49 13.34 -34.35 -1.61
N ILE A 50 13.34 -34.52 -2.93
CA ILE A 50 13.62 -35.77 -3.62
C ILE A 50 15.04 -35.68 -4.19
N ASP A 51 16.02 -36.14 -3.41
CA ASP A 51 17.45 -36.20 -3.81
C ASP A 51 17.91 -37.65 -4.05
N SER A 52 16.96 -38.52 -4.41
CA SER A 52 17.23 -39.90 -4.80
C SER A 52 16.91 -40.09 -6.27
N LEU A 53 17.55 -41.06 -6.93
CA LEU A 53 17.33 -41.33 -8.36
C LEU A 53 15.85 -41.39 -8.73
N TRP A 54 15.01 -41.99 -7.88
CA TRP A 54 13.56 -41.90 -8.03
C TRP A 54 12.78 -42.12 -6.73
N LEU A 55 11.66 -41.40 -6.61
CA LEU A 55 10.54 -41.66 -5.71
C LEU A 55 9.44 -42.43 -6.48
N GLN A 56 8.77 -43.38 -5.83
CA GLN A 56 7.63 -44.09 -6.41
C GLN A 56 6.39 -43.97 -5.53
N VAL A 57 5.25 -43.60 -6.13
CA VAL A 57 3.91 -43.77 -5.57
C VAL A 57 3.33 -45.05 -6.15
N TYR A 58 3.13 -46.06 -5.31
CA TYR A 58 2.70 -47.39 -5.74
C TYR A 58 1.23 -47.43 -6.19
N PRO A 59 0.84 -48.43 -7.00
CA PRO A 59 -0.57 -48.66 -7.35
C PRO A 59 -1.46 -48.74 -6.11
N GLY A 60 -2.61 -48.08 -6.15
CA GLY A 60 -3.58 -48.03 -5.05
C GLY A 60 -3.27 -47.00 -3.95
N ALA A 61 -2.12 -46.32 -3.99
CA ALA A 61 -1.81 -45.21 -3.09
C ALA A 61 -2.12 -43.85 -3.75
N THR A 62 -2.54 -42.88 -2.94
CA THR A 62 -2.72 -41.48 -3.34
C THR A 62 -1.71 -40.60 -2.63
N LEU A 63 -0.90 -39.86 -3.40
CA LEU A 63 -0.14 -38.73 -2.86
C LEU A 63 -0.99 -37.47 -3.00
N THR A 64 -1.38 -36.89 -1.87
CA THR A 64 -2.00 -35.56 -1.80
C THR A 64 -0.92 -34.54 -1.43
N ILE A 65 -0.85 -33.44 -2.17
CA ILE A 65 0.04 -32.31 -1.88
C ILE A 65 -0.84 -31.12 -1.54
N GLU A 66 -0.71 -30.60 -0.32
CA GLU A 66 -1.49 -29.45 0.16
C GLU A 66 -1.06 -28.13 -0.52
N PRO A 67 -1.93 -27.11 -0.54
CA PRO A 67 -1.55 -25.77 -0.96
C PRO A 67 -0.29 -25.24 -0.25
N GLY A 68 0.55 -24.50 -0.98
CA GLY A 68 1.77 -23.87 -0.47
C GLY A 68 2.98 -24.80 -0.35
N VAL A 69 2.81 -26.10 -0.61
CA VAL A 69 3.91 -27.06 -0.51
C VAL A 69 4.94 -26.85 -1.62
N ILE A 70 6.21 -26.88 -1.25
CA ILE A 70 7.36 -26.81 -2.13
C ILE A 70 7.96 -28.20 -2.27
N VAL A 71 8.11 -28.68 -3.50
CA VAL A 71 8.73 -29.95 -3.86
C VAL A 71 10.01 -29.67 -4.65
N LYS A 72 11.16 -30.04 -4.07
CA LYS A 72 12.48 -29.86 -4.68
C LYS A 72 13.10 -31.16 -5.14
N PHE A 73 13.76 -31.13 -6.28
CA PHE A 73 14.41 -32.30 -6.89
C PHE A 73 15.92 -32.11 -7.02
N GLY A 74 16.68 -33.09 -6.56
CA GLY A 74 18.11 -33.18 -6.86
C GLY A 74 18.36 -33.46 -8.34
N ASP A 75 19.61 -33.35 -8.77
CA ASP A 75 19.97 -33.59 -10.18
C ASP A 75 19.62 -35.02 -10.62
N SER A 76 18.94 -35.17 -11.76
CA SER A 76 18.51 -36.48 -12.28
C SER A 76 17.62 -37.28 -11.30
N SER A 77 16.80 -36.57 -10.52
CA SER A 77 15.83 -37.17 -9.58
C SER A 77 14.42 -37.11 -10.15
N TYR A 78 13.66 -38.20 -10.01
CA TYR A 78 12.34 -38.33 -10.64
C TYR A 78 11.27 -38.80 -9.67
N MET A 79 10.01 -38.42 -9.90
CA MET A 79 8.86 -39.00 -9.20
C MET A 79 8.05 -39.87 -10.18
N HIS A 80 7.85 -41.14 -9.86
CA HIS A 80 7.02 -42.06 -10.64
C HIS A 80 5.71 -42.35 -9.90
N VAL A 81 4.60 -41.92 -10.47
CA VAL A 81 3.27 -42.08 -9.88
C VAL A 81 2.51 -43.18 -10.62
N TYR A 82 2.51 -44.41 -10.09
CA TYR A 82 1.63 -45.51 -10.54
C TYR A 82 0.32 -45.58 -9.74
N GLY A 83 0.23 -44.80 -8.65
CA GLY A 83 -1.00 -44.54 -7.91
C GLY A 83 -1.72 -43.31 -8.45
N LYS A 84 -2.27 -42.48 -7.55
CA LYS A 84 -2.87 -41.18 -7.89
C LYS A 84 -2.02 -40.03 -7.32
N LEU A 85 -1.94 -38.92 -8.07
CA LEU A 85 -1.38 -37.65 -7.60
C LEU A 85 -2.51 -36.62 -7.55
N ASN A 86 -2.67 -35.98 -6.40
CA ASN A 86 -3.64 -34.92 -6.17
C ASN A 86 -2.90 -33.71 -5.58
N ALA A 87 -2.41 -32.81 -6.44
CA ALA A 87 -1.69 -31.61 -6.09
C ALA A 87 -2.56 -30.39 -6.41
N VAL A 88 -3.38 -29.97 -5.44
CA VAL A 88 -4.37 -28.91 -5.66
C VAL A 88 -3.98 -27.74 -4.77
N GLY A 89 -3.20 -26.81 -5.32
CA GLY A 89 -2.90 -25.54 -4.68
C GLY A 89 -4.05 -24.56 -4.80
N THR A 90 -3.86 -23.36 -4.24
CA THR A 90 -4.73 -22.20 -4.49
C THR A 90 -3.90 -21.10 -5.16
N PRO A 91 -4.52 -20.08 -5.79
CA PRO A 91 -3.78 -18.96 -6.36
C PRO A 91 -2.82 -18.29 -5.36
N GLU A 92 -3.19 -18.26 -4.07
CA GLU A 92 -2.44 -17.66 -2.96
C GLU A 92 -1.35 -18.61 -2.42
N ASN A 93 -1.66 -19.91 -2.37
CA ASN A 93 -0.78 -20.95 -1.86
C ASN A 93 -0.51 -21.95 -2.98
N LYS A 94 0.24 -21.50 -3.98
CA LYS A 94 0.65 -22.35 -5.11
C LYS A 94 1.54 -23.49 -4.64
N ILE A 95 1.48 -24.60 -5.37
CA ILE A 95 2.42 -25.70 -5.20
C ILE A 95 3.62 -25.45 -6.11
N TYR A 96 4.83 -25.54 -5.58
CA TYR A 96 6.05 -25.35 -6.37
C TYR A 96 6.75 -26.68 -6.64
N PHE A 97 7.12 -26.94 -7.89
CA PHE A 97 8.01 -28.02 -8.30
C PHE A 97 9.29 -27.41 -8.89
N THR A 98 10.44 -27.60 -8.23
CA THR A 98 11.67 -26.91 -8.64
C THR A 98 12.94 -27.71 -8.37
N SER A 99 14.07 -27.20 -8.84
CA SER A 99 15.40 -27.73 -8.54
C SER A 99 15.75 -27.60 -7.05
N LEU A 100 16.54 -28.54 -6.54
CA LEU A 100 17.18 -28.44 -5.23
C LEU A 100 18.06 -27.19 -5.09
N ARG A 101 18.59 -26.67 -6.21
CA ARG A 101 19.45 -25.48 -6.27
C ARG A 101 18.67 -24.16 -6.38
N ASP A 102 17.35 -24.22 -6.37
CA ASP A 102 16.53 -23.02 -6.50
C ASP A 102 16.34 -22.37 -5.13
N ASP A 103 17.18 -21.39 -4.82
CA ASP A 103 17.13 -20.69 -3.54
C ASP A 103 15.99 -19.68 -3.46
N SER A 104 15.43 -19.27 -4.61
CA SER A 104 14.35 -18.29 -4.68
C SER A 104 13.03 -18.82 -4.11
N ILE A 105 12.85 -20.15 -4.11
CA ILE A 105 11.65 -20.83 -3.61
C ILE A 105 12.02 -21.73 -2.44
N GLY A 106 11.60 -21.41 -1.22
CA GLY A 106 11.85 -22.26 -0.04
C GLY A 106 13.29 -22.23 0.50
N GLY A 107 14.12 -21.29 0.04
CA GLY A 107 15.47 -21.03 0.54
C GLY A 107 16.54 -22.07 0.14
N ASP A 108 17.79 -21.80 0.53
CA ASP A 108 18.97 -22.64 0.28
C ASP A 108 18.83 -24.03 0.92
N THR A 109 18.31 -24.98 0.14
CA THR A 109 17.95 -26.33 0.62
C THR A 109 19.12 -27.32 0.49
N ASN A 110 20.09 -27.01 -0.37
CA ASN A 110 21.37 -27.71 -0.54
C ASN A 110 22.45 -27.22 0.44
N GLY A 111 22.26 -26.07 1.10
CA GLY A 111 23.16 -25.51 2.09
C GLY A 111 24.49 -25.02 1.49
N ASP A 112 24.50 -24.58 0.24
CA ASP A 112 25.70 -24.09 -0.45
C ASP A 112 25.75 -22.58 -0.68
N GLY A 113 24.76 -21.84 -0.17
CA GLY A 113 24.56 -20.41 -0.47
C GLY A 113 24.41 -20.20 -1.97
N ASP A 114 24.90 -19.08 -2.51
CA ASP A 114 24.79 -18.80 -3.94
C ASP A 114 25.79 -19.58 -4.82
N ALA A 115 26.42 -20.65 -4.30
CA ALA A 115 27.50 -21.36 -5.00
C ALA A 115 27.00 -22.11 -6.24
N THR A 116 25.74 -22.54 -6.23
CA THR A 116 25.09 -23.15 -7.39
C THR A 116 23.82 -22.41 -7.76
N GLN A 117 23.48 -22.42 -9.05
CA GLN A 117 22.30 -21.74 -9.58
C GLN A 117 21.40 -22.78 -10.27
N PRO A 118 20.07 -22.62 -10.20
CA PRO A 118 19.15 -23.55 -10.82
C PRO A 118 19.17 -23.40 -12.35
N SER A 119 18.91 -24.49 -13.07
CA SER A 119 18.93 -24.52 -14.53
C SER A 119 18.00 -25.60 -15.08
N ALA A 120 17.49 -25.38 -16.30
CA ALA A 120 16.74 -26.39 -17.05
C ALA A 120 17.52 -27.73 -17.22
N TYR A 121 18.85 -27.70 -17.10
CA TYR A 121 19.71 -28.88 -17.19
C TYR A 121 19.77 -29.74 -15.91
N ASN A 122 19.18 -29.30 -14.79
CA ASN A 122 19.13 -30.08 -13.54
C ASN A 122 18.32 -31.39 -13.67
N ASN A 123 17.49 -31.51 -14.72
CA ASN A 123 16.88 -32.75 -15.19
C ASN A 123 16.08 -33.52 -14.12
N TRP A 124 14.97 -32.93 -13.67
CA TRP A 124 13.96 -33.62 -12.87
C TRP A 124 12.64 -33.78 -13.64
N SER A 125 11.79 -34.73 -13.23
CA SER A 125 10.46 -34.96 -13.83
C SER A 125 9.49 -35.64 -12.87
N VAL A 126 8.20 -35.33 -13.02
CA VAL A 126 7.07 -36.07 -12.43
C VAL A 126 6.41 -36.91 -13.53
N PHE A 127 6.63 -38.23 -13.48
CA PHE A 127 6.05 -39.22 -14.37
C PHE A 127 4.75 -39.77 -13.80
N MET A 128 3.63 -39.35 -14.38
CA MET A 128 2.29 -39.89 -14.16
C MET A 128 2.09 -41.13 -15.05
N ARG A 129 2.10 -42.31 -14.45
CA ARG A 129 2.14 -43.62 -15.12
C ARG A 129 0.78 -44.31 -15.08
N GLU A 130 0.66 -45.38 -15.86
CA GLU A 130 -0.50 -46.30 -15.82
C GLU A 130 -0.78 -46.77 -14.38
N GLY A 131 -2.02 -46.62 -13.93
CA GLY A 131 -2.37 -46.67 -12.51
C GLY A 131 -3.79 -46.17 -12.23
N SER A 132 -4.39 -46.55 -11.09
CA SER A 132 -5.84 -46.63 -10.83
C SER A 132 -6.69 -45.33 -10.83
N GLY A 133 -6.26 -44.21 -11.44
CA GLY A 133 -7.10 -43.00 -11.55
C GLY A 133 -6.43 -41.82 -12.25
N SER A 134 -7.24 -40.80 -12.59
CA SER A 134 -6.77 -39.54 -13.17
C SER A 134 -6.02 -38.69 -12.13
N HIS A 135 -4.93 -38.05 -12.56
CA HIS A 135 -4.12 -37.13 -11.76
C HIS A 135 -4.68 -35.70 -11.83
N THR A 136 -4.50 -34.93 -10.78
CA THR A 136 -4.95 -33.53 -10.74
C THR A 136 -3.83 -32.65 -10.24
N ILE A 137 -3.49 -31.62 -11.01
CA ILE A 137 -2.51 -30.60 -10.65
C ILE A 137 -3.15 -29.23 -10.91
N LYS A 138 -3.31 -28.41 -9.86
CA LYS A 138 -3.90 -27.08 -9.97
C LYS A 138 -3.13 -26.03 -9.21
N ASN A 139 -3.08 -24.80 -9.73
CA ASN A 139 -2.39 -23.64 -9.13
C ASN A 139 -0.96 -24.02 -8.73
N ALA A 140 -0.16 -24.40 -9.72
CA ALA A 140 1.18 -24.92 -9.50
C ALA A 140 2.20 -24.32 -10.47
N ASP A 141 3.40 -24.08 -9.96
CA ASP A 141 4.52 -23.53 -10.71
C ASP A 141 5.61 -24.59 -10.83
N ALA A 142 6.12 -24.81 -12.04
CA ALA A 142 7.17 -25.75 -12.34
C ALA A 142 8.34 -25.08 -13.06
N GLN A 143 9.54 -25.16 -12.49
CA GLN A 143 10.70 -24.46 -13.02
C GLN A 143 12.01 -25.25 -12.98
N TYR A 144 12.94 -24.88 -13.86
CA TYR A 144 14.30 -25.44 -13.95
C TYR A 144 14.31 -26.96 -14.13
N SER A 145 13.61 -27.42 -15.14
CA SER A 145 13.34 -28.84 -15.39
C SER A 145 13.72 -29.25 -16.80
N ASN A 146 13.92 -30.55 -17.01
CA ASN A 146 13.99 -31.07 -18.37
C ASN A 146 12.58 -31.31 -18.92
N ASN A 147 11.75 -32.09 -18.23
CA ASN A 147 10.34 -32.31 -18.59
C ASN A 147 9.51 -32.39 -17.30
N PRO A 148 8.93 -31.27 -16.83
CA PRO A 148 8.27 -31.20 -15.53
C PRO A 148 7.21 -32.29 -15.33
N PHE A 149 6.30 -32.42 -16.29
CA PHE A 149 5.13 -33.28 -16.16
C PHE A 149 4.98 -34.20 -17.37
N TRP A 150 5.03 -35.51 -17.12
CA TRP A 150 4.91 -36.51 -18.18
C TRP A 150 3.84 -37.53 -17.84
N VAL A 151 2.76 -37.53 -18.62
CA VAL A 151 1.65 -38.48 -18.54
C VAL A 151 1.85 -39.61 -19.56
N HIS A 152 1.76 -40.86 -19.11
CA HIS A 152 1.98 -42.03 -19.96
C HIS A 152 0.92 -43.09 -19.69
N ARG A 153 0.06 -43.36 -20.67
CA ARG A 153 -1.08 -44.29 -20.59
C ARG A 153 -1.96 -44.03 -19.36
N SER A 154 -2.22 -42.76 -19.10
CA SER A 154 -3.00 -42.29 -17.95
C SER A 154 -3.81 -41.05 -18.34
N ALA A 155 -4.47 -40.44 -17.36
CA ALA A 155 -5.22 -39.20 -17.54
C ALA A 155 -4.78 -38.14 -16.52
N ALA A 156 -4.67 -36.89 -16.92
CA ALA A 156 -4.34 -35.79 -16.01
C ALA A 156 -5.07 -34.50 -16.38
N ASP A 157 -5.59 -33.82 -15.35
CA ASP A 157 -6.18 -32.49 -15.46
C ASP A 157 -5.23 -31.46 -14.82
N PHE A 158 -4.85 -30.46 -15.62
CA PHE A 158 -4.00 -29.32 -15.27
C PHE A 158 -4.81 -28.02 -15.32
N GLU A 159 -4.72 -27.21 -14.28
CA GLU A 159 -5.40 -25.91 -14.23
C GLU A 159 -4.54 -24.84 -13.56
N ASN A 160 -4.40 -23.66 -14.16
CA ASN A 160 -3.59 -22.54 -13.61
C ASN A 160 -2.13 -22.97 -13.37
N ILE A 161 -1.44 -23.35 -14.43
CA ILE A 161 -0.06 -23.86 -14.36
C ILE A 161 0.90 -22.84 -14.94
N ASN A 162 2.01 -22.57 -14.26
CA ASN A 162 3.12 -21.80 -14.82
C ASN A 162 4.33 -22.72 -15.05
N ILE A 163 4.89 -22.67 -16.26
CA ILE A 163 6.11 -23.41 -16.61
C ILE A 163 7.16 -22.43 -17.10
N ARG A 164 8.35 -22.50 -16.50
CA ARG A 164 9.52 -21.70 -16.88
C ARG A 164 10.75 -22.58 -17.00
N GLU A 165 11.65 -22.26 -17.92
CA GLU A 165 12.96 -22.93 -18.00
C GLU A 165 12.84 -24.47 -18.13
N ALA A 166 11.95 -24.92 -19.03
CA ALA A 166 11.77 -26.32 -19.38
C ALA A 166 12.56 -26.67 -20.65
N LEU A 167 13.58 -27.53 -20.54
CA LEU A 167 14.48 -27.88 -21.65
C LEU A 167 13.78 -28.67 -22.77
N ALA A 168 12.91 -29.62 -22.39
CA ALA A 168 12.09 -30.42 -23.27
C ALA A 168 10.61 -29.99 -23.14
N ALA A 169 9.66 -30.92 -23.22
CA ALA A 169 8.25 -30.58 -23.11
C ALA A 169 7.91 -30.09 -21.68
N GLY A 170 7.14 -29.00 -21.56
CA GLY A 170 6.59 -28.58 -20.26
C GLY A 170 5.62 -29.62 -19.70
N ILE A 171 4.62 -29.97 -20.53
CA ILE A 171 3.68 -31.07 -20.28
C ILE A 171 3.73 -32.04 -21.47
N ALA A 172 4.03 -33.31 -21.20
CA ALA A 172 4.04 -34.37 -22.21
C ALA A 172 2.96 -35.42 -21.93
N GLY A 173 2.31 -35.93 -22.99
CA GLY A 173 1.39 -37.05 -22.95
C GLY A 173 1.73 -38.13 -23.98
N VAL A 174 1.69 -39.40 -23.59
CA VAL A 174 1.87 -40.55 -24.50
C VAL A 174 0.69 -41.51 -24.32
N GLU A 175 -0.11 -41.71 -25.36
CA GLU A 175 -1.33 -42.53 -25.33
C GLU A 175 -2.21 -42.18 -24.11
N SER A 176 -2.39 -40.87 -23.83
CA SER A 176 -2.96 -40.34 -22.58
C SER A 176 -4.10 -39.36 -22.82
N ASP A 177 -4.96 -39.17 -21.81
CA ASP A 177 -6.01 -38.14 -21.81
C ASP A 177 -5.58 -36.95 -20.95
N VAL A 178 -5.20 -35.83 -21.58
CA VAL A 178 -4.66 -34.65 -20.90
C VAL A 178 -5.58 -33.45 -21.12
N ARG A 179 -6.03 -32.82 -20.02
CA ARG A 179 -6.77 -31.55 -20.07
C ARG A 179 -5.92 -30.46 -19.44
N ILE A 180 -5.81 -29.33 -20.13
CA ILE A 180 -5.05 -28.16 -19.68
C ILE A 180 -5.95 -26.94 -19.81
N LYS A 181 -6.11 -26.22 -18.71
CA LYS A 181 -6.77 -24.91 -18.68
C LYS A 181 -5.85 -23.88 -18.04
N ASN A 182 -5.71 -22.69 -18.64
CA ASN A 182 -4.90 -21.60 -18.09
C ASN A 182 -3.45 -22.04 -17.81
N LEU A 183 -2.67 -22.25 -18.86
CA LEU A 183 -1.24 -22.55 -18.77
C LEU A 183 -0.45 -21.39 -19.35
N ARG A 184 0.49 -20.87 -18.57
CA ARG A 184 1.51 -19.94 -19.04
C ARG A 184 2.85 -20.65 -19.17
N ALA A 185 3.47 -20.59 -20.33
CA ALA A 185 4.73 -21.27 -20.58
C ALA A 185 5.74 -20.38 -21.32
N ASP A 186 6.90 -20.16 -20.69
CA ASP A 186 8.10 -19.63 -21.35
C ASP A 186 9.12 -20.78 -21.49
N ILE A 187 9.37 -21.18 -22.73
CA ILE A 187 9.84 -22.53 -23.05
C ILE A 187 11.19 -22.56 -23.80
N ILE A 188 11.99 -23.59 -23.54
CA ILE A 188 13.16 -23.96 -24.35
C ILE A 188 12.84 -25.14 -25.27
N GLY A 189 11.99 -26.08 -24.83
CA GLY A 189 11.34 -27.11 -25.66
C GLY A 189 9.87 -26.78 -25.94
N PRO A 190 8.99 -27.72 -26.31
CA PRO A 190 7.56 -27.44 -26.46
C PRO A 190 6.83 -27.19 -25.14
N ALA A 191 5.84 -26.31 -25.12
CA ALA A 191 4.98 -26.14 -23.94
C ALA A 191 4.18 -27.42 -23.67
N VAL A 192 3.58 -27.96 -24.74
CA VAL A 192 2.82 -29.21 -24.69
C VAL A 192 3.27 -30.14 -25.81
N SER A 193 3.46 -31.42 -25.49
CA SER A 193 3.75 -32.47 -26.48
C SER A 193 2.87 -33.71 -26.30
N GLY A 194 2.31 -34.21 -27.40
CA GLY A 194 1.50 -35.43 -27.41
C GLY A 194 1.95 -36.48 -28.43
N PHE A 195 1.88 -37.75 -28.02
CA PHE A 195 2.16 -38.93 -28.85
C PHE A 195 1.00 -39.91 -28.71
N GLY A 196 -0.05 -39.76 -29.52
CA GLY A 196 -1.35 -40.41 -29.37
C GLY A 196 -2.14 -39.98 -28.13
N GLY A 197 -3.42 -40.33 -28.07
CA GLY A 197 -4.33 -39.97 -26.97
C GLY A 197 -5.13 -38.69 -27.23
N THR A 198 -5.80 -38.17 -26.19
CA THR A 198 -6.71 -37.02 -26.28
C THR A 198 -6.16 -35.82 -25.51
N PHE A 199 -6.15 -34.64 -26.13
CA PHE A 199 -5.70 -33.39 -25.51
C PHE A 199 -6.78 -32.31 -25.64
N VAL A 200 -7.13 -31.69 -24.52
CA VAL A 200 -8.05 -30.53 -24.48
C VAL A 200 -7.30 -29.35 -23.88
N LEU A 201 -7.05 -28.33 -24.69
CA LEU A 201 -6.26 -27.15 -24.35
C LEU A 201 -7.15 -25.90 -24.40
N ASN A 202 -7.31 -25.23 -23.27
CA ASN A 202 -8.11 -24.00 -23.17
C ASN A 202 -7.31 -22.90 -22.47
N ASP A 203 -7.32 -21.69 -23.03
CA ASP A 203 -6.74 -20.50 -22.39
C ASP A 203 -5.23 -20.63 -22.13
N LEU A 204 -4.45 -21.07 -23.14
CA LEU A 204 -2.99 -21.18 -23.02
C LEU A 204 -2.30 -19.89 -23.50
N ASP A 205 -1.24 -19.47 -22.81
CA ASP A 205 -0.35 -18.37 -23.21
C ASP A 205 1.09 -18.92 -23.35
N ILE A 206 1.55 -19.03 -24.60
CA ILE A 206 2.83 -19.68 -24.94
C ILE A 206 3.69 -18.72 -25.74
N SER A 207 4.89 -18.46 -25.22
CA SER A 207 5.92 -17.68 -25.89
C SER A 207 7.31 -18.30 -25.71
N SER A 208 8.28 -17.87 -26.52
CA SER A 208 9.68 -18.26 -26.32
C SER A 208 10.62 -17.16 -26.79
N THR A 209 11.58 -16.81 -25.95
CA THR A 209 12.67 -15.89 -26.32
C THR A 209 13.74 -16.55 -27.20
N ASN A 210 13.65 -17.87 -27.43
CA ASN A 210 14.63 -18.65 -28.17
C ASN A 210 14.18 -18.90 -29.63
N GLN A 211 15.13 -18.85 -30.57
CA GLN A 211 14.83 -19.12 -31.97
C GLN A 211 14.58 -20.61 -32.26
N ASN A 212 13.77 -20.90 -33.29
CA ASN A 212 13.50 -22.23 -33.87
C ASN A 212 12.81 -23.23 -32.92
N LYS A 213 11.88 -22.76 -32.08
CA LYS A 213 11.15 -23.58 -31.11
C LYS A 213 9.77 -23.98 -31.62
N VAL A 214 9.18 -25.02 -31.03
CA VAL A 214 7.81 -25.46 -31.34
C VAL A 214 6.98 -25.22 -30.10
N GLY A 215 5.85 -24.51 -30.18
CA GLY A 215 5.00 -24.23 -29.03
C GLY A 215 4.22 -25.46 -28.60
N LEU A 216 3.41 -25.97 -29.52
CA LEU A 216 2.57 -27.15 -29.35
C LEU A 216 2.97 -28.22 -30.37
N ARG A 217 3.17 -29.47 -29.92
CA ARG A 217 3.59 -30.57 -30.80
C ARG A 217 2.79 -31.83 -30.60
N PHE A 218 2.15 -32.34 -31.65
CA PHE A 218 1.35 -33.57 -31.58
C PHE A 218 1.73 -34.54 -32.68
N SER A 219 1.74 -35.84 -32.34
CA SER A 219 2.08 -36.91 -33.26
C SER A 219 1.34 -38.22 -32.98
N THR A 220 1.33 -39.12 -33.98
CA THR A 220 0.86 -40.51 -33.85
C THR A 220 -0.61 -40.62 -33.41
N ASP A 221 -1.53 -40.13 -34.26
CA ASP A 221 -2.99 -40.16 -34.05
C ASP A 221 -3.44 -39.50 -32.72
N ALA A 222 -2.76 -38.42 -32.29
CA ALA A 222 -3.25 -37.61 -31.19
C ALA A 222 -4.47 -36.78 -31.63
N GLU A 223 -5.50 -36.74 -30.78
CA GLU A 223 -6.73 -35.96 -30.97
C GLU A 223 -6.68 -34.72 -30.09
N VAL A 224 -6.72 -33.52 -30.68
CA VAL A 224 -6.46 -32.26 -29.97
C VAL A 224 -7.61 -31.26 -30.18
N SER A 225 -8.11 -30.68 -29.11
CA SER A 225 -9.02 -29.52 -29.14
C SER A 225 -8.31 -28.32 -28.51
N ILE A 226 -8.27 -27.19 -29.22
CA ILE A 226 -7.62 -25.95 -28.78
C ILE A 226 -8.62 -24.81 -28.84
N SER A 227 -8.79 -24.07 -27.74
CA SER A 227 -9.57 -22.84 -27.71
C SER A 227 -8.96 -21.77 -26.79
N GLY A 228 -9.25 -20.49 -27.05
CA GLY A 228 -8.78 -19.37 -26.22
C GLY A 228 -7.26 -19.25 -26.10
N THR A 229 -6.50 -19.88 -27.00
CA THR A 229 -5.05 -20.09 -26.83
C THR A 229 -4.25 -19.11 -27.67
N ALA A 230 -3.25 -18.47 -27.08
CA ALA A 230 -2.26 -17.66 -27.76
C ALA A 230 -0.91 -18.38 -27.83
N VAL A 231 -0.38 -18.57 -29.04
CA VAL A 231 0.99 -19.03 -29.27
C VAL A 231 1.71 -17.99 -30.12
N HIS A 232 2.68 -17.31 -29.51
CA HIS A 232 3.26 -16.14 -30.13
C HIS A 232 4.76 -15.95 -29.90
N ASP A 233 5.37 -15.21 -30.82
CA ASP A 233 6.78 -14.77 -30.76
C ASP A 233 7.79 -15.94 -30.78
N LEU A 234 7.43 -17.10 -31.32
CA LEU A 234 8.38 -18.19 -31.57
C LEU A 234 9.18 -17.88 -32.86
N ILE A 235 10.17 -17.01 -32.75
CA ILE A 235 10.99 -16.53 -33.88
C ILE A 235 11.61 -17.71 -34.65
N ASN A 236 11.34 -17.81 -35.96
CA ASN A 236 11.73 -18.94 -36.83
C ASN A 236 11.23 -20.32 -36.34
N GLY A 237 10.30 -20.34 -35.39
CA GLY A 237 9.71 -21.52 -34.78
C GLY A 237 8.37 -21.90 -35.39
N ILE A 238 7.67 -22.84 -34.77
CA ILE A 238 6.33 -23.30 -35.17
C ILE A 238 5.38 -23.12 -34.00
N GLY A 239 4.25 -22.44 -34.19
CA GLY A 239 3.23 -22.31 -33.14
C GLY A 239 2.62 -23.67 -32.78
N LEU A 240 1.96 -24.30 -33.76
CA LEU A 240 1.40 -25.65 -33.64
C LEU A 240 1.96 -26.59 -34.71
N ALA A 241 2.51 -27.74 -34.31
CA ALA A 241 3.01 -28.77 -35.22
C ALA A 241 2.23 -30.08 -35.06
N LEU A 242 1.57 -30.53 -36.14
CA LEU A 242 0.83 -31.79 -36.24
C LEU A 242 1.54 -32.76 -37.18
N PHE A 243 1.95 -33.92 -36.65
CA PHE A 243 2.62 -34.99 -37.40
C PHE A 243 1.75 -36.26 -37.38
N SER A 244 0.98 -36.55 -38.44
CA SER A 244 -0.03 -37.62 -38.44
C SER A 244 -0.96 -37.53 -37.22
N SER A 245 -1.61 -36.38 -37.01
CA SER A 245 -2.48 -36.11 -35.85
C SER A 245 -3.63 -35.17 -36.22
N HIS A 246 -4.62 -35.09 -35.33
CA HIS A 246 -5.91 -34.46 -35.59
C HIS A 246 -6.16 -33.30 -34.62
N ALA A 247 -6.49 -32.13 -35.14
CA ALA A 247 -6.78 -30.96 -34.31
C ALA A 247 -8.02 -30.19 -34.75
N THR A 248 -8.78 -29.69 -33.77
CA THR A 248 -9.77 -28.63 -33.93
C THR A 248 -9.33 -27.41 -33.13
N VAL A 249 -9.32 -26.24 -33.78
CA VAL A 249 -8.81 -24.99 -33.22
C VAL A 249 -9.85 -23.88 -33.41
N THR A 250 -10.25 -23.21 -32.33
CA THR A 250 -11.12 -22.03 -32.39
C THR A 250 -10.64 -20.92 -31.48
N ASP A 251 -11.06 -19.67 -31.73
CA ASP A 251 -10.87 -18.53 -30.81
C ASP A 251 -9.42 -18.41 -30.31
N SER A 252 -8.44 -18.67 -31.19
CA SER A 252 -7.02 -18.79 -30.84
C SER A 252 -6.15 -17.87 -31.69
N VAL A 253 -4.99 -17.50 -31.16
CA VAL A 253 -4.02 -16.58 -31.79
C VAL A 253 -2.73 -17.32 -32.08
N PHE A 254 -2.28 -17.31 -33.34
CA PHE A 254 -0.97 -17.79 -33.76
C PHE A 254 -0.23 -16.66 -34.46
N ARG A 255 0.62 -15.93 -33.73
CA ARG A 255 1.28 -14.73 -34.26
C ARG A 255 2.78 -14.63 -34.05
N GLY A 256 3.49 -13.94 -34.94
CA GLY A 256 4.93 -13.67 -34.71
C GLY A 256 5.81 -14.93 -34.70
N ASN A 257 5.32 -16.07 -35.20
CA ASN A 257 6.09 -17.31 -35.26
C ASN A 257 6.81 -17.42 -36.61
N GLY A 258 7.69 -18.41 -36.78
CA GLY A 258 8.16 -18.79 -38.12
C GLY A 258 6.99 -19.32 -38.96
N GLN A 259 6.37 -20.41 -38.49
CA GLN A 259 5.13 -20.94 -39.02
C GLN A 259 4.05 -20.87 -37.94
N GLY A 260 2.87 -20.35 -38.25
CA GLY A 260 1.74 -20.36 -37.30
C GLY A 260 1.32 -21.80 -36.98
N ILE A 261 0.94 -22.54 -38.03
CA ILE A 261 0.57 -23.95 -37.92
C ILE A 261 1.24 -24.78 -39.02
N LYS A 262 1.84 -25.91 -38.63
CA LYS A 262 2.42 -26.91 -39.54
C LYS A 262 1.66 -28.22 -39.45
N VAL A 263 1.27 -28.75 -40.61
CA VAL A 263 0.58 -30.05 -40.73
C VAL A 263 1.34 -30.95 -41.70
N ASP A 264 1.70 -32.15 -41.26
CA ASP A 264 2.33 -33.16 -42.11
C ASP A 264 1.97 -34.60 -41.70
N ASP A 265 2.25 -35.56 -42.59
CA ASP A 265 1.97 -36.97 -42.39
C ASP A 265 3.20 -37.77 -41.89
N ALA A 266 4.22 -37.10 -41.34
CA ALA A 266 5.51 -37.71 -41.00
C ALA A 266 5.57 -38.30 -39.56
N GLY A 267 4.43 -38.63 -38.94
CA GLY A 267 4.33 -39.01 -37.53
C GLY A 267 3.91 -40.46 -37.22
N GLY A 268 3.80 -41.32 -38.23
CA GLY A 268 3.56 -42.76 -38.04
C GLY A 268 2.11 -43.16 -37.69
N GLY A 269 1.14 -42.28 -37.96
CA GLY A 269 -0.30 -42.51 -37.77
C GLY A 269 -1.10 -42.36 -39.07
N SER A 270 -2.41 -42.13 -38.92
CA SER A 270 -3.31 -41.73 -40.01
C SER A 270 -2.91 -40.37 -40.59
N PRO A 271 -3.34 -40.04 -41.83
CA PRO A 271 -3.11 -38.71 -42.39
C PRO A 271 -3.62 -37.61 -41.46
N ALA A 272 -2.80 -36.58 -41.24
CA ALA A 272 -3.12 -35.50 -40.32
C ALA A 272 -4.33 -34.70 -40.80
N SER A 273 -5.15 -34.23 -39.86
CA SER A 273 -6.28 -33.35 -40.18
C SER A 273 -6.32 -32.14 -39.25
N LEU A 274 -6.63 -30.98 -39.80
CA LEU A 274 -6.82 -29.75 -39.05
C LEU A 274 -8.11 -29.08 -39.49
N SER A 275 -8.92 -28.67 -38.52
CA SER A 275 -9.99 -27.69 -38.68
C SER A 275 -9.69 -26.49 -37.79
N VAL A 276 -9.45 -25.33 -38.38
CA VAL A 276 -9.20 -24.07 -37.68
C VAL A 276 -10.15 -22.99 -38.19
N GLY A 277 -10.83 -22.30 -37.27
CA GLY A 277 -11.80 -21.25 -37.58
C GLY A 277 -11.95 -20.26 -36.42
N GLN A 278 -12.55 -19.09 -36.67
CA GLN A 278 -12.72 -18.02 -35.67
C GLN A 278 -11.41 -17.62 -34.98
N SER A 279 -10.28 -17.78 -35.67
CA SER A 279 -8.94 -17.59 -35.09
C SER A 279 -8.16 -16.49 -35.82
N SER A 280 -7.13 -15.98 -35.15
CA SER A 280 -6.20 -14.98 -35.69
C SER A 280 -4.85 -15.63 -35.98
N ILE A 281 -4.43 -15.59 -37.25
CA ILE A 281 -3.16 -16.12 -37.73
C ILE A 281 -2.45 -14.97 -38.44
N SER A 282 -1.47 -14.32 -37.82
CA SER A 282 -0.88 -13.11 -38.37
C SER A 282 0.60 -12.98 -38.06
N ASP A 283 1.31 -12.18 -38.86
CA ASP A 283 2.70 -11.79 -38.59
C ASP A 283 3.66 -12.98 -38.48
N ASN A 284 3.31 -14.14 -39.06
CA ASN A 284 4.21 -15.28 -39.11
C ASN A 284 5.19 -15.11 -40.29
N THR A 285 6.48 -15.36 -40.05
CA THR A 285 7.54 -14.95 -40.99
C THR A 285 7.68 -15.85 -42.22
N ASP A 286 7.24 -17.11 -42.15
CA ASP A 286 7.28 -18.07 -43.26
C ASP A 286 5.88 -18.38 -43.80
N TYR A 287 5.03 -19.01 -42.99
CA TYR A 287 3.66 -19.39 -43.36
C TYR A 287 2.72 -19.22 -42.18
N GLY A 288 1.51 -18.70 -42.41
CA GLY A 288 0.43 -18.79 -41.43
C GLY A 288 0.05 -20.25 -41.23
N ILE A 289 -0.18 -20.97 -42.33
CA ILE A 289 -0.35 -22.43 -42.32
C ILE A 289 0.48 -23.07 -43.44
N TYR A 290 1.34 -24.01 -43.07
CA TYR A 290 2.04 -24.90 -43.99
C TYR A 290 1.51 -26.32 -43.85
N SER A 291 0.94 -26.86 -44.93
CA SER A 291 0.46 -28.23 -45.02
C SER A 291 1.20 -29.01 -46.09
N SER A 292 1.76 -30.16 -45.69
CA SER A 292 2.25 -31.20 -46.61
C SER A 292 1.45 -32.51 -46.47
N ALA A 293 0.31 -32.45 -45.77
CA ALA A 293 -0.59 -33.57 -45.60
C ALA A 293 -1.31 -33.92 -46.92
N ILE A 294 -1.68 -35.20 -47.07
CA ILE A 294 -2.40 -35.72 -48.23
C ILE A 294 -3.85 -35.21 -48.24
N THR A 295 -4.45 -34.99 -47.07
CA THR A 295 -5.79 -34.44 -46.91
C THR A 295 -5.74 -32.91 -46.81
N PRO A 296 -6.61 -32.18 -47.55
CA PRO A 296 -6.71 -30.73 -47.39
C PRO A 296 -7.05 -30.33 -45.94
N VAL A 297 -6.42 -29.26 -45.48
CA VAL A 297 -6.67 -28.63 -44.17
C VAL A 297 -7.84 -27.65 -44.31
N ASP A 298 -8.80 -27.69 -43.38
CA ASP A 298 -9.89 -26.72 -43.31
C ASP A 298 -9.46 -25.54 -42.43
N ALA A 299 -9.18 -24.39 -43.06
CA ALA A 299 -8.75 -23.15 -42.42
C ALA A 299 -9.69 -21.98 -42.74
N ARG A 300 -10.97 -22.27 -42.93
CA ARG A 300 -11.98 -21.27 -43.29
C ARG A 300 -12.34 -20.38 -42.11
N ASN A 301 -12.75 -19.15 -42.42
CA ASN A 301 -13.21 -18.16 -41.43
C ASN A 301 -12.13 -17.84 -40.38
N ASN A 302 -10.93 -17.47 -40.82
CA ASN A 302 -9.86 -16.96 -39.97
C ASN A 302 -9.41 -15.57 -40.43
N TRP A 303 -8.74 -14.84 -39.55
CA TRP A 303 -7.97 -13.67 -39.90
C TRP A 303 -6.54 -14.06 -40.23
N TRP A 304 -5.98 -13.41 -41.25
CA TRP A 304 -4.67 -13.74 -41.81
C TRP A 304 -3.67 -12.59 -41.69
N GLY A 305 -3.93 -11.57 -40.87
CA GLY A 305 -3.10 -10.36 -40.79
C GLY A 305 -3.45 -9.25 -41.79
N ALA A 306 -4.31 -9.51 -42.80
CA ALA A 306 -4.75 -8.48 -43.74
C ALA A 306 -6.18 -8.69 -44.26
N PRO A 307 -6.93 -7.59 -44.59
CA PRO A 307 -8.29 -7.70 -45.13
C PRO A 307 -8.35 -8.41 -46.49
N SER A 308 -7.25 -8.42 -47.24
CA SER A 308 -7.12 -9.14 -48.51
C SER A 308 -6.95 -10.65 -48.35
N GLY A 309 -6.87 -11.15 -47.11
CA GLY A 309 -6.66 -12.56 -46.81
C GLY A 309 -5.20 -13.01 -46.99
N PRO A 310 -4.94 -14.32 -46.85
CA PRO A 310 -3.60 -14.88 -46.91
C PRO A 310 -3.06 -14.83 -48.33
N TYR A 311 -1.74 -14.69 -48.47
CA TYR A 311 -1.10 -14.82 -49.76
C TYR A 311 -1.07 -16.29 -50.21
N HIS A 312 -1.47 -16.56 -51.46
CA HIS A 312 -1.24 -17.84 -52.13
C HIS A 312 -0.94 -17.61 -53.61
N PRO A 313 0.16 -18.16 -54.18
CA PRO A 313 0.65 -17.80 -55.52
C PRO A 313 -0.37 -17.91 -56.67
N SER A 314 -1.26 -18.90 -56.61
CA SER A 314 -2.30 -19.14 -57.64
C SER A 314 -3.74 -18.82 -57.20
N LEU A 315 -4.11 -19.07 -55.94
CA LEU A 315 -5.48 -18.93 -55.43
C LEU A 315 -5.80 -17.53 -54.88
N ASN A 316 -4.79 -16.81 -54.35
CA ASN A 316 -4.94 -15.43 -53.88
C ASN A 316 -3.62 -14.63 -54.03
N PRO A 317 -3.16 -14.35 -55.26
CA PRO A 317 -1.86 -13.70 -55.50
C PRO A 317 -1.80 -12.23 -55.04
N SER A 318 -2.95 -11.64 -54.68
CA SER A 318 -3.07 -10.28 -54.14
C SER A 318 -3.28 -10.23 -52.63
N GLY A 319 -3.28 -11.37 -51.95
CA GLY A 319 -3.33 -11.42 -50.48
C GLY A 319 -2.07 -10.78 -49.89
N PHE A 320 -2.25 -10.00 -48.82
CA PHE A 320 -1.15 -9.37 -48.06
C PHE A 320 -0.99 -9.98 -46.67
N GLY A 321 -1.90 -10.88 -46.29
CA GLY A 321 -1.80 -11.63 -45.06
C GLY A 321 -0.78 -12.78 -45.17
N ASP A 322 -0.61 -13.49 -44.06
CA ASP A 322 0.30 -14.62 -43.92
C ASP A 322 0.19 -15.61 -45.08
N GLU A 323 1.33 -16.07 -45.60
CA GLU A 323 1.36 -17.02 -46.70
C GLU A 323 0.79 -18.38 -46.27
N VAL A 324 0.06 -19.04 -47.17
CA VAL A 324 -0.42 -20.41 -47.00
C VAL A 324 0.10 -21.31 -48.12
N SER A 325 0.44 -22.56 -47.79
CA SER A 325 0.86 -23.54 -48.78
C SER A 325 -0.31 -24.06 -49.62
N ASP A 326 0.01 -24.87 -50.64
CA ASP A 326 -0.99 -25.74 -51.27
C ASP A 326 -1.67 -26.64 -50.20
N ASN A 327 -2.88 -27.16 -50.51
CA ASN A 327 -3.69 -28.01 -49.62
C ASN A 327 -4.26 -27.34 -48.35
N VAL A 328 -4.40 -26.01 -48.33
CA VAL A 328 -5.10 -25.27 -47.27
C VAL A 328 -6.36 -24.60 -47.86
N ASP A 329 -7.55 -24.92 -47.35
CA ASP A 329 -8.79 -24.19 -47.66
C ASP A 329 -8.94 -22.99 -46.72
N PHE A 330 -8.49 -21.83 -47.18
CA PHE A 330 -8.53 -20.58 -46.42
C PHE A 330 -9.76 -19.72 -46.75
N SER A 331 -10.79 -20.26 -47.41
CA SER A 331 -11.93 -19.47 -47.88
C SER A 331 -12.75 -18.84 -46.75
N GLY A 332 -13.42 -17.72 -47.05
CA GLY A 332 -14.24 -17.01 -46.07
C GLY A 332 -13.44 -16.29 -44.98
N TRP A 333 -12.19 -15.90 -45.25
CA TRP A 333 -11.38 -15.12 -44.31
C TRP A 333 -12.06 -13.82 -43.87
N PHE A 334 -11.73 -13.36 -42.66
CA PHE A 334 -12.25 -12.11 -42.15
C PHE A 334 -11.55 -10.89 -42.75
N ALA A 335 -12.30 -9.79 -42.90
CA ALA A 335 -11.74 -8.51 -43.35
C ALA A 335 -11.10 -7.71 -42.20
N THR A 336 -11.34 -8.11 -40.95
CA THR A 336 -10.75 -7.58 -39.72
C THR A 336 -10.45 -8.75 -38.80
N ASP A 337 -9.51 -8.59 -37.88
CA ASP A 337 -9.22 -9.65 -36.91
C ASP A 337 -10.44 -9.89 -36.00
N PRO A 338 -11.03 -11.11 -35.96
CA PRO A 338 -12.16 -11.42 -35.07
C PRO A 338 -11.76 -11.43 -33.60
N LEU A 339 -10.47 -11.51 -33.30
CA LEU A 339 -9.88 -11.49 -31.96
C LEU A 339 -9.12 -10.19 -31.69
N SER A 340 -9.03 -9.24 -32.64
CA SER A 340 -8.52 -7.91 -32.28
C SER A 340 -9.53 -7.26 -31.36
N THR A 341 -9.11 -6.98 -30.14
CA THR A 341 -9.69 -5.88 -29.41
C THR A 341 -9.45 -4.61 -30.23
N PRO A 342 -10.49 -3.82 -30.55
CA PRO A 342 -10.27 -2.50 -31.12
C PRO A 342 -9.24 -1.76 -30.27
N ALA A 343 -8.15 -1.27 -30.89
CA ALA A 343 -7.06 -0.59 -30.20
C ALA A 343 -7.52 0.66 -29.43
N CYS A 344 -8.73 1.13 -29.72
CA CYS A 344 -9.49 2.06 -28.92
C CYS A 344 -10.98 1.70 -29.12
N CYS A 345 -11.87 1.91 -28.16
CA CYS A 345 -11.72 2.64 -26.92
C CYS A 345 -12.62 1.98 -25.86
N SER A 346 -12.03 1.56 -24.73
CA SER A 346 -12.82 1.23 -23.54
C SER A 346 -13.34 2.51 -22.90
N SER A 347 -14.50 2.43 -22.25
CA SER A 347 -14.93 3.48 -21.32
C SER A 347 -14.05 3.41 -20.07
N VAL A 348 -13.89 4.54 -19.39
CA VAL A 348 -13.13 4.60 -18.14
C VAL A 348 -14.05 4.95 -16.98
N VAL A 349 -13.93 4.20 -15.89
CA VAL A 349 -14.53 4.55 -14.60
C VAL A 349 -13.45 5.08 -13.67
N PHE A 350 -13.72 6.20 -12.99
CA PHE A 350 -12.91 6.67 -11.89
C PHE A 350 -13.61 6.44 -10.53
N ILE A 351 -12.90 5.79 -9.61
CA ILE A 351 -13.33 5.60 -8.21
C ILE A 351 -12.45 6.44 -7.29
N PRO A 352 -13.00 7.46 -6.61
CA PRO A 352 -12.23 8.41 -5.79
C PRO A 352 -11.72 7.78 -4.49
N GLY A 353 -10.83 8.49 -3.78
CA GLY A 353 -10.33 8.07 -2.47
C GLY A 353 -11.33 8.17 -1.31
N LEU A 354 -10.86 7.81 -0.11
CA LEU A 354 -11.60 8.06 1.14
C LEU A 354 -11.87 9.56 1.26
N GLU A 355 -13.06 9.96 1.73
CA GLU A 355 -13.44 11.37 1.91
C GLU A 355 -13.44 12.21 0.62
N ALA A 356 -13.27 11.60 -0.56
CA ALA A 356 -13.15 12.33 -1.81
C ALA A 356 -14.43 12.32 -2.66
N SER A 357 -15.56 11.91 -2.05
CA SER A 357 -16.92 12.17 -2.55
C SER A 357 -17.63 13.13 -1.59
N ARG A 358 -18.32 14.14 -2.13
CA ARG A 358 -19.08 15.09 -1.30
C ARG A 358 -20.31 14.41 -0.74
N LEU A 359 -20.59 14.69 0.53
CA LEU A 359 -21.78 14.18 1.23
C LEU A 359 -22.72 15.33 1.55
N TYR A 360 -23.99 15.15 1.20
CA TYR A 360 -25.02 16.17 1.33
C TYR A 360 -26.17 15.68 2.19
N ARG A 361 -26.96 16.63 2.65
CA ARG A 361 -28.24 16.38 3.29
C ARG A 361 -29.31 17.34 2.77
N PRO A 362 -30.56 16.89 2.53
CA PRO A 362 -31.66 17.80 2.22
C PRO A 362 -31.90 18.77 3.38
N GLY A 363 -31.88 20.07 3.11
CA GLY A 363 -32.31 21.08 4.09
C GLY A 363 -33.67 21.67 3.77
N ALA A 364 -34.26 22.36 4.76
CA ALA A 364 -35.62 22.91 4.65
C ALA A 364 -35.77 24.03 3.61
N ILE A 365 -34.67 24.70 3.26
CA ILE A 365 -34.63 25.83 2.32
C ILE A 365 -33.47 25.66 1.32
N PHE A 366 -32.29 25.27 1.79
CA PHE A 366 -31.11 24.96 0.98
C PHE A 366 -30.57 23.60 1.38
N GLU A 367 -30.00 22.88 0.42
CA GLU A 367 -29.19 21.67 0.66
C GLU A 367 -28.00 22.01 1.55
N ASN A 368 -27.67 21.14 2.50
CA ASN A 368 -26.47 21.29 3.31
C ASN A 368 -25.39 20.34 2.79
N GLN A 369 -24.24 20.88 2.41
CA GLN A 369 -23.06 20.09 2.13
C GLN A 369 -22.39 19.78 3.47
N LEU A 370 -22.42 18.52 3.88
CA LEU A 370 -21.77 18.07 5.12
C LEU A 370 -20.28 17.82 4.94
N TRP A 371 -19.88 17.50 3.69
CA TRP A 371 -18.49 17.27 3.32
C TRP A 371 -18.21 17.89 1.94
N GLU A 372 -17.28 18.83 1.79
CA GLU A 372 -16.34 19.35 2.80
C GLU A 372 -17.04 20.15 3.91
N PRO A 373 -16.68 20.01 5.20
CA PRO A 373 -17.42 20.60 6.30
C PRO A 373 -17.12 22.09 6.43
N ASN A 374 -18.14 22.87 6.81
CA ASN A 374 -17.94 24.27 7.21
C ASN A 374 -17.82 24.43 8.73
N THR A 375 -18.43 23.52 9.50
CA THR A 375 -18.38 23.55 10.97
C THR A 375 -18.16 22.16 11.55
N ASN A 376 -17.72 22.09 12.81
CA ASN A 376 -17.67 20.83 13.56
C ASN A 376 -19.06 20.15 13.64
N ASP A 377 -20.14 20.93 13.59
CA ASP A 377 -21.50 20.38 13.62
C ASP A 377 -21.90 19.68 12.31
N ASP A 378 -21.32 20.07 11.17
CA ASP A 378 -21.49 19.35 9.90
C ASP A 378 -20.87 17.94 9.99
N VAL A 379 -19.68 17.84 10.59
CA VAL A 379 -19.01 16.55 10.85
C VAL A 379 -19.82 15.70 11.81
N ARG A 380 -20.36 16.29 12.89
CA ARG A 380 -21.27 15.56 13.80
C ARG A 380 -22.56 15.10 13.11
N ALA A 381 -23.02 15.78 12.07
CA ALA A 381 -24.16 15.32 11.28
C ALA A 381 -23.85 14.08 10.43
N LEU A 382 -22.57 13.78 10.18
CA LEU A 382 -22.12 12.54 9.53
C LEU A 382 -22.10 11.32 10.47
N ALA A 383 -22.55 11.45 11.72
CA ALA A 383 -22.53 10.39 12.72
C ALA A 383 -23.10 9.04 12.24
N LEU A 384 -22.48 7.97 12.74
CA LEU A 384 -22.80 6.58 12.45
C LEU A 384 -23.24 5.87 13.74
N ASP A 385 -24.14 4.91 13.61
CA ASP A 385 -24.66 4.16 14.74
C ASP A 385 -23.56 3.31 15.37
N PRO A 386 -23.36 3.39 16.70
CA PRO A 386 -22.19 2.82 17.36
C PRO A 386 -22.18 1.28 17.39
N PHE A 387 -23.26 0.61 17.01
CA PHE A 387 -23.36 -0.86 17.00
C PHE A 387 -23.34 -1.44 15.59
N THR A 388 -23.89 -0.71 14.63
CA THR A 388 -24.10 -1.18 13.25
C THR A 388 -23.17 -0.51 12.24
N GLY A 389 -22.65 0.68 12.54
CA GLY A 389 -21.86 1.51 11.62
C GLY A 389 -22.70 2.07 10.46
N GLU A 390 -24.02 2.04 10.56
CA GLU A 390 -24.94 2.63 9.58
C GLU A 390 -25.13 4.12 9.86
N SER A 391 -25.48 4.91 8.85
CA SER A 391 -25.69 6.34 9.06
C SER A 391 -26.87 6.63 9.99
N VAL A 392 -26.64 7.48 11.00
CA VAL A 392 -27.72 7.96 11.89
C VAL A 392 -28.71 8.83 11.10
N ASN A 393 -28.22 9.58 10.11
CA ASN A 393 -29.04 10.38 9.21
C ASN A 393 -29.19 9.66 7.86
N ALA A 394 -30.29 8.90 7.71
CA ALA A 394 -30.56 8.09 6.53
C ALA A 394 -30.86 8.89 5.25
N ASP A 395 -30.97 10.21 5.34
CA ASP A 395 -31.18 11.13 4.22
C ASP A 395 -29.87 11.67 3.62
N ILE A 396 -28.70 11.18 4.06
CA ILE A 396 -27.41 11.54 3.46
C ILE A 396 -27.22 10.83 2.11
N TYR A 397 -26.71 11.56 1.13
CA TYR A 397 -26.38 11.08 -0.20
C TYR A 397 -25.11 11.75 -0.74
N THR A 398 -24.63 11.28 -1.90
CA THR A 398 -23.53 11.86 -2.67
C THR A 398 -23.99 12.15 -4.09
N ASP A 399 -23.41 13.12 -4.80
CA ASP A 399 -23.71 13.37 -6.23
C ASP A 399 -22.44 13.52 -7.08
N ASP A 400 -21.30 13.83 -6.44
CA ASP A 400 -20.07 14.21 -7.11
C ASP A 400 -18.82 13.86 -6.29
N VAL A 401 -17.70 13.78 -7.00
CA VAL A 401 -16.36 13.65 -6.44
C VAL A 401 -15.76 15.04 -6.21
N ILE A 402 -14.85 15.17 -5.25
CA ILE A 402 -14.19 16.45 -4.97
C ILE A 402 -13.26 16.82 -6.13
N ASP A 403 -13.59 17.90 -6.83
CA ASP A 403 -12.74 18.50 -7.86
C ASP A 403 -11.68 19.42 -7.21
N GLU A 404 -12.13 20.43 -6.46
CA GLU A 404 -11.32 21.42 -5.74
C GLU A 404 -11.92 21.67 -4.36
N ALA A 405 -11.06 21.75 -3.34
CA ALA A 405 -11.43 22.07 -1.97
C ALA A 405 -10.48 23.13 -1.43
N PHE A 406 -11.00 24.19 -0.82
CA PHE A 406 -10.21 25.27 -0.20
C PHE A 406 -9.13 25.86 -1.11
N SER A 407 -9.43 26.02 -2.41
CA SER A 407 -8.50 26.50 -3.45
C SER A 407 -7.34 25.53 -3.79
N VAL A 408 -7.44 24.27 -3.36
CA VAL A 408 -6.52 23.18 -3.73
C VAL A 408 -7.25 22.23 -4.67
N ASN A 409 -6.67 21.99 -5.84
CA ASN A 409 -7.19 21.00 -6.78
C ASN A 409 -6.93 19.59 -6.27
N ILE A 410 -7.96 18.75 -6.26
CA ILE A 410 -7.91 17.37 -5.76
C ILE A 410 -7.96 16.43 -6.95
N TYR A 411 -9.02 16.54 -7.75
CA TYR A 411 -9.16 15.84 -9.03
C TYR A 411 -9.53 16.78 -10.18
N LYS A 412 -9.64 18.09 -9.97
CA LYS A 412 -10.14 19.05 -10.97
C LYS A 412 -9.49 18.93 -12.35
N ASN A 413 -8.16 18.94 -12.43
CA ASN A 413 -7.48 18.83 -13.71
C ASN A 413 -7.52 17.39 -14.23
N PHE A 414 -7.44 16.39 -13.34
CA PHE A 414 -7.57 14.99 -13.73
C PHE A 414 -8.94 14.68 -14.37
N LEU A 415 -10.04 15.14 -13.77
CA LEU A 415 -11.39 14.97 -14.32
C LEU A 415 -11.52 15.64 -15.69
N SER A 416 -11.03 16.88 -15.81
CA SER A 416 -11.04 17.61 -17.08
C SER A 416 -10.20 16.89 -18.15
N PHE A 417 -9.08 16.30 -17.75
CA PHE A 417 -8.20 15.51 -18.62
C PHE A 417 -8.90 14.25 -19.13
N MET A 418 -9.57 13.50 -18.24
CA MET A 418 -10.32 12.29 -18.61
C MET A 418 -11.55 12.61 -19.49
N GLU A 419 -12.30 13.65 -19.18
CA GLU A 419 -13.40 14.15 -20.03
C GLU A 419 -12.90 14.55 -21.43
N ASN A 420 -11.72 15.18 -21.50
CA ASN A 420 -11.11 15.52 -22.77
C ASN A 420 -10.70 14.27 -23.56
N MET A 421 -10.13 13.25 -22.91
CA MET A 421 -9.82 11.96 -23.55
C MET A 421 -11.07 11.32 -24.16
N ALA A 422 -12.22 11.35 -23.47
CA ALA A 422 -13.49 10.88 -24.03
C ALA A 422 -13.93 11.75 -25.22
N THR A 423 -13.82 13.07 -25.09
CA THR A 423 -14.22 14.03 -26.13
C THR A 423 -13.42 13.88 -27.43
N VAL A 424 -12.11 13.63 -27.34
CA VAL A 424 -11.25 13.44 -28.52
C VAL A 424 -11.26 12.00 -29.04
N GLY A 425 -11.93 11.09 -28.33
CA GLY A 425 -12.10 9.69 -28.73
C GLY A 425 -10.88 8.82 -28.45
N ASP A 426 -10.12 9.11 -27.39
CA ASP A 426 -9.08 8.22 -26.84
C ASP A 426 -9.68 7.14 -25.92
N ILE A 427 -10.83 7.43 -25.32
CA ILE A 427 -11.68 6.51 -24.56
C ILE A 427 -13.14 6.67 -25.04
N ALA A 428 -13.98 5.67 -24.82
CA ALA A 428 -15.34 5.68 -25.36
C ALA A 428 -16.28 6.59 -24.55
N ASP A 429 -16.13 6.55 -23.24
CA ASP A 429 -16.85 7.38 -22.28
C ASP A 429 -16.04 7.50 -20.99
N PHE A 430 -16.36 8.48 -20.16
CA PHE A 430 -15.75 8.66 -18.84
C PHE A 430 -16.82 8.92 -17.78
N GLU A 431 -16.76 8.18 -16.68
CA GLU A 431 -17.70 8.35 -15.58
C GLU A 431 -17.02 8.22 -14.21
N THR A 432 -17.43 9.03 -13.24
CA THR A 432 -16.99 8.93 -11.85
C THR A 432 -18.00 8.17 -11.02
N PHE A 433 -17.55 7.30 -10.12
CA PHE A 433 -18.40 6.58 -9.15
C PHE A 433 -18.20 7.17 -7.74
N PRO A 434 -18.87 8.29 -7.39
CA PRO A 434 -18.87 8.78 -6.02
C PRO A 434 -19.60 7.83 -5.09
N TYR A 435 -19.18 7.74 -3.83
CA TYR A 435 -19.76 6.81 -2.86
C TYR A 435 -19.71 7.35 -1.43
N ASP A 436 -20.52 6.77 -0.55
CA ASP A 436 -20.45 7.05 0.89
C ASP A 436 -19.22 6.37 1.49
N TRP A 437 -18.14 7.13 1.60
CA TRP A 437 -16.83 6.68 2.07
C TRP A 437 -16.78 6.26 3.55
N ARG A 438 -17.87 6.48 4.30
CA ARG A 438 -17.99 6.04 5.71
C ARG A 438 -18.25 4.55 5.85
N LEU A 439 -18.75 3.91 4.79
CA LEU A 439 -19.19 2.52 4.79
C LEU A 439 -18.02 1.54 4.54
N ASP A 440 -18.22 0.28 4.89
CA ASP A 440 -17.31 -0.80 4.51
C ASP A 440 -17.20 -0.89 2.98
N VAL A 441 -16.01 -1.14 2.44
CA VAL A 441 -15.77 -1.15 0.98
C VAL A 441 -16.63 -2.18 0.24
N LYS A 442 -16.98 -3.29 0.89
CA LYS A 442 -17.92 -4.29 0.34
C LYS A 442 -19.37 -3.81 0.39
N ASP A 443 -19.75 -3.09 1.44
CA ASP A 443 -21.08 -2.46 1.54
C ASP A 443 -21.27 -1.40 0.45
N VAL A 444 -20.21 -0.63 0.13
CA VAL A 444 -20.21 0.36 -0.97
C VAL A 444 -20.54 -0.29 -2.31
N VAL A 445 -19.94 -1.45 -2.61
CA VAL A 445 -20.14 -2.16 -3.89
C VAL A 445 -21.49 -2.88 -3.96
N SER A 446 -21.94 -3.45 -2.84
CA SER A 446 -23.11 -4.34 -2.80
C SER A 446 -24.44 -3.63 -2.59
N ARG A 447 -24.44 -2.34 -2.22
CA ARG A 447 -25.64 -1.55 -1.97
C ARG A 447 -25.82 -0.48 -3.06
N ALA A 448 -27.05 -0.02 -3.23
CA ALA A 448 -27.31 1.13 -4.07
C ALA A 448 -26.74 2.40 -3.42
N VAL A 449 -25.95 3.16 -4.17
CA VAL A 449 -25.42 4.46 -3.77
C VAL A 449 -26.54 5.48 -3.92
N ALA A 450 -26.89 6.16 -2.82
CA ALA A 450 -27.90 7.20 -2.81
C ALA A 450 -27.37 8.47 -3.50
N LEU A 451 -28.17 9.00 -4.42
CA LEU A 451 -28.01 10.29 -5.08
C LEU A 451 -29.14 11.23 -4.65
N LYS A 452 -29.04 12.53 -4.95
CA LYS A 452 -30.06 13.52 -4.50
C LYS A 452 -31.48 13.19 -4.90
N ASN A 453 -31.66 12.69 -6.11
CA ASN A 453 -32.97 12.42 -6.70
C ASN A 453 -33.13 10.97 -7.21
N ASP A 454 -32.12 10.12 -6.99
CA ASP A 454 -32.09 8.75 -7.50
C ASP A 454 -31.12 7.88 -6.68
N SER A 455 -30.80 6.70 -7.17
CA SER A 455 -29.70 5.87 -6.68
C SER A 455 -29.09 5.09 -7.84
N TYR A 456 -27.86 4.62 -7.69
CA TYR A 456 -27.26 3.72 -8.68
C TYR A 456 -26.59 2.52 -8.01
N GLU A 457 -26.53 1.41 -8.73
CA GLU A 457 -25.75 0.23 -8.36
C GLU A 457 -24.50 0.16 -9.24
N MET A 458 -23.33 -0.10 -8.65
CA MET A 458 -22.04 -0.04 -9.37
C MET A 458 -21.96 -1.05 -10.52
N ILE A 459 -22.37 -2.30 -10.31
CA ILE A 459 -22.29 -3.36 -11.34
C ILE A 459 -23.18 -3.06 -12.55
N PRO A 460 -24.50 -2.76 -12.41
CA PRO A 460 -25.32 -2.37 -13.55
C PRO A 460 -24.80 -1.16 -14.32
N ARG A 461 -24.23 -0.17 -13.63
CA ARG A 461 -23.65 1.03 -14.25
C ARG A 461 -22.38 0.70 -15.04
N LEU A 462 -21.47 -0.08 -14.46
CA LEU A 462 -20.29 -0.59 -15.16
C LEU A 462 -20.66 -1.41 -16.39
N ARG A 463 -21.69 -2.27 -16.30
CA ARG A 463 -22.20 -3.04 -17.46
C ARG A 463 -22.73 -2.13 -18.57
N ALA A 464 -23.39 -1.04 -18.22
CA ALA A 464 -23.88 -0.06 -19.20
C ALA A 464 -22.71 0.65 -19.92
N LEU A 465 -21.67 1.04 -19.18
CA LEU A 465 -20.44 1.60 -19.76
C LEU A 465 -19.73 0.59 -20.66
N ALA A 466 -19.56 -0.65 -20.21
CA ALA A 466 -18.96 -1.72 -21.01
C ALA A 466 -19.71 -1.95 -22.32
N ALA A 467 -21.05 -1.91 -22.28
CA ALA A 467 -21.89 -2.04 -23.48
C ALA A 467 -21.81 -0.83 -24.43
N ALA A 468 -21.48 0.35 -23.91
CA ALA A 468 -21.25 1.56 -24.70
C ALA A 468 -19.82 1.63 -25.27
N SER A 469 -18.85 0.97 -24.63
CA SER A 469 -17.47 0.87 -25.09
C SER A 469 -17.32 0.14 -26.42
N GLN A 470 -16.34 0.55 -27.23
CA GLN A 470 -16.05 -0.13 -28.50
C GLN A 470 -15.42 -1.52 -28.29
N THR A 471 -14.72 -1.70 -27.16
CA THR A 471 -14.10 -2.97 -26.74
C THR A 471 -15.07 -3.93 -26.07
N GLY A 472 -16.28 -3.47 -25.69
CA GLY A 472 -17.17 -4.21 -24.80
C GLY A 472 -16.68 -4.27 -23.34
N LYS A 473 -15.64 -3.50 -22.98
CA LYS A 473 -14.97 -3.52 -21.68
C LYS A 473 -14.81 -2.12 -21.06
N VAL A 474 -14.40 -2.06 -19.80
CA VAL A 474 -14.15 -0.85 -19.03
C VAL A 474 -12.75 -0.91 -18.40
N THR A 475 -12.02 0.19 -18.45
CA THR A 475 -10.83 0.39 -17.60
C THR A 475 -11.25 1.10 -16.32
N ILE A 476 -10.79 0.63 -15.16
CA ILE A 476 -11.03 1.27 -13.87
C ILE A 476 -9.75 2.00 -13.46
N ILE A 477 -9.86 3.29 -13.13
CA ILE A 477 -8.83 4.06 -12.43
C ILE A 477 -9.34 4.30 -11.01
N ALA A 478 -8.54 3.98 -10.01
CA ALA A 478 -8.95 4.10 -8.63
C ALA A 478 -7.84 4.72 -7.78
N HIS A 479 -8.21 5.64 -6.90
CA HIS A 479 -7.27 6.35 -6.04
C HIS A 479 -7.46 5.97 -4.57
N SER A 480 -6.38 5.79 -3.82
CA SER A 480 -6.41 5.57 -2.37
C SER A 480 -7.40 4.45 -1.98
N ASN A 481 -8.30 4.67 -1.02
CA ASN A 481 -9.34 3.72 -0.62
C ASN A 481 -10.28 3.30 -1.77
N GLY A 482 -10.40 4.11 -2.83
CA GLY A 482 -11.11 3.74 -4.06
C GLY A 482 -10.51 2.50 -4.72
N GLY A 483 -9.20 2.25 -4.55
CA GLY A 483 -8.55 1.03 -5.02
C GLY A 483 -9.07 -0.22 -4.30
N LEU A 484 -9.33 -0.13 -3.00
CA LEU A 484 -9.94 -1.22 -2.22
C LEU A 484 -11.40 -1.45 -2.64
N VAL A 485 -12.15 -0.37 -2.91
CA VAL A 485 -13.50 -0.45 -3.50
C VAL A 485 -13.49 -1.11 -4.88
N ALA A 486 -12.51 -0.77 -5.72
CA ALA A 486 -12.34 -1.36 -7.05
C ALA A 486 -12.05 -2.87 -6.99
N LYS A 487 -11.23 -3.31 -6.03
CA LYS A 487 -10.96 -4.74 -5.79
C LYS A 487 -12.23 -5.49 -5.35
N GLU A 488 -13.04 -4.90 -4.46
CA GLU A 488 -14.34 -5.47 -4.09
C GLU A 488 -15.34 -5.48 -5.26
N LEU A 489 -15.33 -4.47 -6.12
CA LEU A 489 -16.14 -4.44 -7.33
C LEU A 489 -15.76 -5.58 -8.29
N LEU A 490 -14.45 -5.84 -8.47
CA LEU A 490 -13.97 -6.98 -9.26
C LEU A 490 -14.30 -8.33 -8.61
N ASN A 491 -14.25 -8.43 -7.28
CA ASN A 491 -14.71 -9.62 -6.56
C ASN A 491 -16.21 -9.88 -6.84
N ALA A 492 -17.05 -8.86 -6.76
CA ALA A 492 -18.48 -8.97 -7.04
C ALA A 492 -18.76 -9.33 -8.51
N LEU A 493 -18.01 -8.76 -9.46
CA LEU A 493 -18.10 -9.13 -10.88
C LEU A 493 -17.70 -10.59 -11.11
N LYS A 494 -16.60 -11.04 -10.49
CA LYS A 494 -16.13 -12.43 -10.55
C LYS A 494 -17.16 -13.42 -9.99
N ASP A 495 -17.80 -13.08 -8.87
CA ASP A 495 -18.87 -13.90 -8.29
C ASP A 495 -20.07 -14.05 -9.24
N SER A 496 -20.29 -13.07 -10.12
CA SER A 496 -21.31 -13.12 -11.19
C SER A 496 -20.82 -13.69 -12.52
N GLY A 497 -19.53 -14.00 -12.68
CA GLY A 497 -18.93 -14.43 -13.95
C GLY A 497 -18.80 -13.32 -15.00
N GLU A 498 -18.77 -12.07 -14.55
CA GLU A 498 -18.73 -10.85 -15.36
C GLU A 498 -17.39 -10.09 -15.23
N GLU A 499 -16.35 -10.72 -14.68
CA GLU A 499 -15.01 -10.11 -14.52
C GLU A 499 -14.39 -9.66 -15.86
N ASN A 500 -14.77 -10.31 -16.96
CA ASN A 500 -14.31 -9.98 -18.32
C ASN A 500 -14.85 -8.64 -18.85
N LEU A 501 -15.77 -7.98 -18.13
CA LEU A 501 -16.22 -6.62 -18.43
C LEU A 501 -15.14 -5.57 -18.14
N VAL A 502 -14.11 -5.92 -17.37
CA VAL A 502 -12.98 -5.04 -17.09
C VAL A 502 -11.76 -5.52 -17.87
N ASP A 503 -11.04 -4.61 -18.52
CA ASP A 503 -9.75 -4.94 -19.17
C ASP A 503 -8.55 -4.55 -18.31
N ARG A 504 -8.64 -3.44 -17.58
CA ARG A 504 -7.56 -2.92 -16.76
C ARG A 504 -8.06 -2.27 -15.48
N LEU A 505 -7.28 -2.42 -14.42
CA LEU A 505 -7.37 -1.69 -13.17
C LEU A 505 -6.07 -0.92 -12.92
N ILE A 506 -6.15 0.39 -12.80
CA ILE A 506 -5.05 1.29 -12.45
C ILE A 506 -5.25 1.76 -11.02
N LEU A 507 -4.40 1.28 -10.11
CA LEU A 507 -4.40 1.58 -8.68
C LEU A 507 -3.41 2.70 -8.39
N VAL A 508 -3.89 3.85 -7.93
CA VAL A 508 -3.06 5.01 -7.62
C VAL A 508 -3.06 5.23 -6.12
N ALA A 509 -1.87 5.17 -5.50
CA ALA A 509 -1.66 5.38 -4.07
C ALA A 509 -2.57 4.52 -3.17
N THR A 510 -2.90 3.29 -3.58
CA THR A 510 -3.84 2.43 -2.84
C THR A 510 -3.16 1.87 -1.57
N PRO A 511 -3.76 2.03 -0.37
CA PRO A 511 -3.23 1.46 0.87
C PRO A 511 -3.56 -0.05 0.98
N GLU A 512 -2.91 -0.90 0.18
CA GLU A 512 -3.26 -2.32 0.07
C GLU A 512 -3.29 -3.05 1.43
N LEU A 513 -2.38 -2.70 2.34
CA LEU A 513 -2.25 -3.32 3.67
C LEU A 513 -2.65 -2.38 4.82
N GLY A 514 -3.39 -1.31 4.51
CA GLY A 514 -3.72 -0.23 5.44
C GLY A 514 -2.59 0.81 5.62
N THR A 515 -2.80 1.79 6.50
CA THR A 515 -1.82 2.84 6.80
C THR A 515 -1.71 3.10 8.31
N PRO A 516 -0.49 3.25 8.87
CA PRO A 516 -0.32 3.65 10.26
C PRO A 516 -1.00 4.98 10.62
N LYS A 517 -1.19 5.91 9.66
CA LYS A 517 -1.89 7.18 9.90
C LYS A 517 -3.32 6.98 10.41
N ALA A 518 -4.03 5.96 9.92
CA ALA A 518 -5.39 5.63 10.36
C ALA A 518 -5.43 5.29 11.87
N ALA A 519 -4.37 4.67 12.42
CA ALA A 519 -4.30 4.42 13.85
C ALA A 519 -4.16 5.72 14.65
N MET A 520 -3.44 6.72 14.13
CA MET A 520 -3.28 8.02 14.79
C MET A 520 -4.59 8.80 14.84
N GLU A 521 -5.31 8.83 13.71
CA GLU A 521 -6.65 9.44 13.61
C GLU A 521 -7.61 8.80 14.61
N MET A 522 -7.73 7.46 14.60
CA MET A 522 -8.69 6.77 15.45
C MET A 522 -8.35 6.84 16.95
N LEU A 523 -7.05 6.87 17.29
CA LEU A 523 -6.62 6.88 18.69
C LEU A 523 -6.58 8.29 19.29
N HIS A 524 -6.18 9.29 18.50
CA HIS A 524 -5.84 10.63 18.97
C HIS A 524 -6.59 11.76 18.25
N GLY A 525 -7.28 11.49 17.15
CA GLY A 525 -7.99 12.51 16.39
C GLY A 525 -7.10 13.30 15.43
N MET A 526 -5.93 12.76 15.06
CA MET A 526 -5.08 13.31 13.99
C MET A 526 -5.93 13.59 12.74
N GLU A 527 -5.56 14.61 11.98
CA GLU A 527 -6.41 15.20 10.96
C GLU A 527 -6.95 14.24 9.89
N PRO A 528 -8.16 14.49 9.35
CA PRO A 528 -8.74 13.71 8.27
C PRO A 528 -7.91 13.80 6.97
N PHE A 529 -8.11 12.84 6.06
CA PHE A 529 -7.21 12.58 4.93
C PHE A 529 -7.29 13.63 3.81
N VAL A 530 -8.40 14.37 3.72
CA VAL A 530 -8.70 15.22 2.56
C VAL A 530 -8.49 16.72 2.91
N PHE A 531 -9.37 17.42 3.62
CA PHE A 531 -9.16 18.85 3.99
C PHE A 531 -9.91 19.31 5.25
N ASN A 532 -9.50 20.46 5.79
CA ASN A 532 -9.92 21.10 7.06
C ASN A 532 -9.66 20.26 8.30
N PHE A 533 -9.44 20.94 9.42
CA PHE A 533 -9.22 20.29 10.70
C PHE A 533 -10.46 20.53 11.57
N PRO A 534 -11.43 19.60 11.57
CA PRO A 534 -12.32 19.46 12.71
C PRO A 534 -11.47 19.33 13.98
N ARG A 535 -12.06 19.67 15.12
CA ARG A 535 -11.39 19.40 16.39
C ARG A 535 -11.09 17.90 16.49
N GLU A 536 -9.93 17.56 17.00
CA GLU A 536 -9.47 16.17 17.18
C GLU A 536 -10.54 15.30 17.89
N GLU A 537 -11.26 15.85 18.86
CA GLU A 537 -12.36 15.15 19.55
C GLU A 537 -13.51 14.74 18.61
N VAL A 538 -13.83 15.59 17.62
CA VAL A 538 -14.91 15.36 16.65
C VAL A 538 -14.47 14.36 15.59
N THR A 539 -13.22 14.47 15.12
CA THR A 539 -12.60 13.48 14.23
C THR A 539 -12.65 12.10 14.87
N ARG A 540 -12.25 12.01 16.15
CA ARG A 540 -12.26 10.75 16.90
C ARG A 540 -13.66 10.17 17.08
N GLU A 541 -14.65 11.01 17.41
CA GLU A 541 -16.06 10.61 17.51
C GLU A 541 -16.60 10.01 16.20
N LEU A 542 -16.24 10.58 15.04
CA LEU A 542 -16.62 10.06 13.73
C LEU A 542 -15.89 8.76 13.40
N ALA A 543 -14.56 8.76 13.46
CA ALA A 543 -13.70 7.66 13.04
C ALA A 543 -13.95 6.37 13.86
N GLU A 544 -14.22 6.48 15.16
CA GLU A 544 -14.52 5.33 16.02
C GLU A 544 -15.75 4.53 15.55
N ASN A 545 -16.67 5.19 14.86
CA ASN A 545 -17.91 4.60 14.36
C ASN A 545 -17.88 4.26 12.86
N MET A 546 -16.77 4.57 12.19
CA MET A 546 -16.64 4.50 10.74
C MET A 546 -15.96 3.20 10.29
N LYS A 547 -16.70 2.27 9.68
CA LYS A 547 -16.17 0.95 9.29
C LYS A 547 -14.97 1.04 8.34
N SER A 548 -14.96 2.01 7.43
CA SER A 548 -13.84 2.22 6.52
C SER A 548 -12.54 2.60 7.23
N ALA A 549 -12.58 3.37 8.33
CA ALA A 549 -11.39 3.66 9.14
C ALA A 549 -10.74 2.38 9.70
N TYR A 550 -11.55 1.42 10.16
CA TYR A 550 -11.04 0.13 10.64
C TYR A 550 -10.38 -0.68 9.51
N ALA A 551 -10.93 -0.63 8.29
CA ALA A 551 -10.37 -1.31 7.12
C ALA A 551 -9.02 -0.70 6.70
N LEU A 552 -8.73 0.55 7.06
CA LEU A 552 -7.45 1.22 6.79
C LEU A 552 -6.41 1.03 7.90
N LEU A 553 -6.73 0.39 9.02
CA LEU A 553 -5.72 0.01 10.00
C LEU A 553 -4.71 -0.98 9.39
N PRO A 554 -3.42 -0.94 9.79
CA PRO A 554 -2.44 -1.90 9.32
C PRO A 554 -2.90 -3.35 9.50
N SER A 555 -2.96 -4.11 8.40
CA SER A 555 -3.46 -5.48 8.38
C SER A 555 -2.46 -6.46 9.00
N ALA A 556 -2.87 -7.73 9.17
CA ALA A 556 -1.94 -8.77 9.61
C ALA A 556 -0.78 -8.95 8.61
N GLU A 557 -1.06 -8.83 7.31
CA GLU A 557 -0.05 -8.95 6.27
C GLU A 557 0.94 -7.77 6.27
N TYR A 558 0.51 -6.56 6.64
CA TYR A 558 1.43 -5.43 6.87
C TYR A 558 2.57 -5.80 7.82
N PHE A 559 2.26 -6.46 8.94
CA PHE A 559 3.26 -6.91 9.90
C PHE A 559 4.10 -8.08 9.39
N ASN A 560 3.55 -8.95 8.55
CA ASN A 560 4.32 -10.03 7.92
C ASN A 560 5.37 -9.44 6.97
N GLN A 561 4.98 -8.45 6.17
CA GLN A 561 5.86 -7.75 5.22
C GLN A 561 6.94 -6.91 5.92
N LEU A 562 6.64 -6.32 7.08
CA LEU A 562 7.64 -5.67 7.92
C LEU A 562 8.75 -6.63 8.37
N GLY A 563 8.40 -7.90 8.62
CA GLY A 563 9.34 -8.94 9.01
C GLY A 563 9.97 -8.75 10.41
N ILE A 564 10.87 -9.67 10.77
CA ILE A 564 11.57 -9.62 12.06
C ILE A 564 12.55 -8.44 12.06
N GLY A 565 12.37 -7.51 13.00
CA GLY A 565 13.21 -6.30 13.10
C GLY A 565 12.72 -5.14 12.22
N GLY A 566 11.56 -5.28 11.58
CA GLY A 566 10.83 -4.16 10.97
C GLY A 566 10.52 -3.07 12.00
N ARG A 567 10.36 -1.84 11.51
CA ARG A 567 10.10 -0.68 12.37
C ARG A 567 8.72 -0.83 13.05
N PRO A 568 8.64 -0.74 14.40
CA PRO A 568 7.36 -0.82 15.10
C PRO A 568 6.42 0.31 14.68
N ILE A 569 5.11 0.04 14.75
CA ILE A 569 4.09 1.08 14.52
C ILE A 569 3.73 1.82 15.82
N ILE A 570 4.01 1.24 16.99
CA ILE A 570 3.89 1.93 18.27
C ILE A 570 5.13 1.64 19.11
N GLU A 571 5.71 2.68 19.69
CA GLU A 571 6.86 2.64 20.58
C GLU A 571 6.51 3.30 21.92
N PHE A 572 6.99 2.74 23.03
CA PHE A 572 6.83 3.33 24.37
C PHE A 572 8.19 3.74 24.92
N SER A 573 8.35 5.01 25.28
CA SER A 573 9.59 5.50 25.88
C SER A 573 9.97 4.69 27.12
N THR A 574 11.21 4.22 27.18
CA THR A 574 11.70 3.41 28.30
C THR A 574 12.18 4.25 29.49
N THR A 575 12.40 5.54 29.27
CA THR A 575 12.98 6.49 30.23
C THR A 575 11.94 7.16 31.13
N THR A 576 10.65 7.01 30.82
CA THR A 576 9.56 7.72 31.51
C THR A 576 8.69 6.76 32.34
N ALA A 577 8.24 7.21 33.50
CA ALA A 577 7.40 6.40 34.39
C ALA A 577 5.95 6.30 33.88
N ILE A 578 5.48 7.31 33.14
CA ILE A 578 4.10 7.40 32.63
C ILE A 578 3.77 6.28 31.62
N THR A 579 4.78 5.74 30.93
CA THR A 579 4.62 4.62 29.98
C THR A 579 4.70 3.25 30.65
N LEU A 580 5.10 3.15 31.94
CA LEU A 580 5.24 1.86 32.64
C LEU A 580 3.97 1.02 32.64
N PRO A 581 2.76 1.58 32.85
CA PRO A 581 1.51 0.80 32.78
C PRO A 581 1.31 0.18 31.38
N PHE A 582 1.63 0.92 30.32
CA PHE A 582 1.53 0.44 28.95
C PHE A 582 2.58 -0.64 28.66
N ARG A 583 3.84 -0.39 29.03
CA ARG A 583 4.94 -1.36 28.86
C ARG A 583 4.73 -2.65 29.63
N GLY A 584 4.07 -2.57 30.79
CA GLY A 584 3.70 -3.74 31.58
C GLY A 584 2.65 -4.64 30.93
N ILE A 585 1.86 -4.10 30.00
CA ILE A 585 0.79 -4.83 29.29
C ILE A 585 1.27 -5.26 27.89
N TYR A 586 1.84 -4.33 27.12
CA TYR A 586 2.11 -4.49 25.69
C TYR A 586 3.60 -4.70 25.36
N GLY A 587 4.51 -4.49 26.32
CA GLY A 587 5.95 -4.43 26.06
C GLY A 587 6.41 -3.05 25.59
N GLU A 588 7.68 -2.94 25.18
CA GLU A 588 8.29 -1.65 24.79
C GLU A 588 7.86 -1.19 23.38
N THR A 589 7.41 -2.11 22.53
CA THR A 589 7.03 -1.84 21.14
C THR A 589 5.87 -2.74 20.72
N ILE A 590 5.08 -2.27 19.75
CA ILE A 590 4.05 -3.06 19.07
C ILE A 590 4.51 -3.25 17.63
N SER A 591 5.02 -4.46 17.37
CA SER A 591 5.56 -4.89 16.07
C SER A 591 4.84 -6.12 15.53
N SER A 592 3.67 -6.46 16.09
CA SER A 592 2.83 -7.56 15.62
C SER A 592 1.37 -7.14 15.59
N TYR A 593 0.62 -7.71 14.64
CA TYR A 593 -0.82 -7.47 14.55
C TYR A 593 -1.55 -7.87 15.83
N GLY A 594 -1.17 -9.00 16.43
CA GLY A 594 -1.78 -9.49 17.68
C GLY A 594 -1.62 -8.52 18.84
N ASP A 595 -0.50 -7.80 18.92
CA ASP A 595 -0.28 -6.79 19.96
C ASP A 595 -0.96 -5.46 19.63
N LEU A 596 -1.02 -5.07 18.35
CA LEU A 596 -1.81 -3.91 17.91
C LEU A 596 -3.29 -4.11 18.27
N ARG A 597 -3.85 -5.29 17.93
CA ARG A 597 -5.22 -5.66 18.24
C ARG A 597 -5.53 -5.53 19.74
N LYS A 598 -4.67 -6.08 20.61
CA LYS A 598 -4.84 -5.93 22.07
C LYS A 598 -4.80 -4.46 22.49
N PHE A 599 -3.85 -3.70 21.93
CA PHE A 599 -3.66 -2.30 22.27
C PHE A 599 -4.87 -1.46 21.91
N ILE A 600 -5.36 -1.52 20.66
CA ILE A 600 -6.48 -0.71 20.21
C ILE A 600 -7.81 -1.08 20.89
N LEU A 601 -7.98 -2.33 21.32
CA LEU A 601 -9.16 -2.79 22.07
C LEU A 601 -9.06 -2.60 23.59
N GLY A 602 -7.97 -2.00 24.08
CA GLY A 602 -7.77 -1.75 25.52
C GLY A 602 -7.63 -3.02 26.36
N ASP A 603 -7.12 -4.11 25.76
CA ASP A 603 -6.82 -5.40 26.39
C ASP A 603 -7.93 -5.93 27.32
N ASN A 604 -9.16 -6.05 26.77
CA ASN A 604 -10.33 -6.59 27.47
C ASN A 604 -10.68 -5.87 28.79
N GLY A 605 -10.52 -4.54 28.81
CA GLY A 605 -10.89 -3.69 29.94
C GLY A 605 -9.73 -3.34 30.88
N ALA A 606 -8.48 -3.70 30.54
CA ALA A 606 -7.30 -3.20 31.23
C ALA A 606 -7.11 -1.69 31.01
N ARG A 607 -7.54 -1.18 29.85
CA ARG A 607 -7.63 0.25 29.55
C ARG A 607 -9.08 0.63 29.26
N LEU A 608 -9.59 1.60 30.00
CA LEU A 608 -10.93 2.15 29.76
C LEU A 608 -10.86 3.18 28.63
N GLU A 609 -11.95 3.27 27.88
CA GLU A 609 -12.15 4.29 26.86
C GLU A 609 -12.09 5.69 27.51
N PRO A 610 -11.19 6.57 27.05
CA PRO A 610 -11.12 7.94 27.55
C PRO A 610 -12.26 8.80 26.97
N PRO A 611 -12.64 9.93 27.60
CA PRO A 611 -13.56 10.90 26.98
C PRO A 611 -12.99 11.43 25.66
N ALA A 612 -13.84 11.72 24.67
CA ALA A 612 -13.45 12.20 23.32
C ALA A 612 -12.48 13.41 23.31
N ALA A 613 -12.56 14.31 24.29
CA ALA A 613 -11.63 15.44 24.43
C ALA A 613 -10.22 15.08 24.96
N ALA A 614 -10.02 13.89 25.53
CA ALA A 614 -8.73 13.45 26.06
C ALA A 614 -7.86 12.85 24.94
N VAL A 615 -7.42 13.72 24.03
CA VAL A 615 -6.67 13.38 22.80
C VAL A 615 -5.27 12.84 23.08
N ASN A 616 -4.63 13.19 24.21
CA ASN A 616 -3.34 12.62 24.60
C ASN A 616 -3.41 11.14 25.03
N LEU A 617 -4.61 10.64 25.35
CA LEU A 617 -4.82 9.25 25.74
C LEU A 617 -5.34 8.46 24.53
N PRO A 618 -4.75 7.28 24.22
CA PRO A 618 -5.22 6.47 23.12
C PRO A 618 -6.68 6.07 23.33
N ASN A 619 -7.49 6.11 22.27
CA ASN A 619 -8.87 5.63 22.31
C ASN A 619 -8.98 4.11 22.47
N VAL A 620 -10.17 3.59 22.80
CA VAL A 620 -10.49 2.16 22.75
C VAL A 620 -11.46 1.91 21.61
N LEU A 621 -11.05 1.09 20.64
CA LEU A 621 -11.82 0.78 19.43
C LEU A 621 -12.76 -0.42 19.64
N LYS A 622 -13.64 -0.64 18.66
CA LYS A 622 -14.73 -1.62 18.76
C LYS A 622 -14.36 -2.97 18.16
N GLU A 623 -14.45 -4.00 18.99
CA GLU A 623 -14.24 -5.40 18.60
C GLU A 623 -15.12 -5.81 17.41
N SER A 624 -16.40 -5.41 17.39
CA SER A 624 -17.32 -5.80 16.32
C SER A 624 -16.95 -5.20 14.95
N PHE A 625 -16.39 -3.98 14.92
CA PHE A 625 -15.97 -3.34 13.67
C PHE A 625 -14.58 -3.81 13.26
N LEU A 626 -13.68 -4.01 14.22
CA LEU A 626 -12.38 -4.60 13.96
C LEU A 626 -12.50 -6.01 13.38
N ALA A 627 -13.41 -6.85 13.89
CA ALA A 627 -13.64 -8.19 13.33
C ALA A 627 -14.14 -8.17 11.87
N VAL A 628 -14.92 -7.14 11.49
CA VAL A 628 -15.32 -6.93 10.09
C VAL A 628 -14.11 -6.52 9.26
N ALA A 629 -13.30 -5.57 9.73
CA ALA A 629 -12.07 -5.17 9.06
C ALA A 629 -11.06 -6.31 8.91
N GLU A 630 -10.87 -7.14 9.95
CA GLU A 630 -10.04 -8.35 9.90
C GLU A 630 -10.48 -9.31 8.79
N THR A 631 -11.80 -9.45 8.59
CA THR A 631 -12.34 -10.25 7.49
C THR A 631 -12.00 -9.62 6.14
N ARG A 632 -12.11 -8.30 6.01
CA ARG A 632 -11.77 -7.58 4.77
C ARG A 632 -10.30 -7.59 4.46
N HIS A 633 -9.43 -7.40 5.45
CA HIS A 633 -7.99 -7.59 5.32
C HIS A 633 -7.67 -8.97 4.78
N GLY A 634 -8.25 -10.03 5.37
CA GLY A 634 -8.04 -11.39 4.86
C GLY A 634 -8.48 -11.60 3.40
N GLU A 635 -9.58 -10.96 2.97
CA GLU A 635 -10.06 -11.01 1.58
C GLU A 635 -9.18 -10.20 0.62
N LEU A 636 -8.78 -8.97 1.01
CA LEU A 636 -8.07 -8.01 0.16
C LEU A 636 -6.55 -8.21 0.13
N ASP A 637 -5.92 -8.63 1.23
CA ASP A 637 -4.49 -8.96 1.29
C ASP A 637 -4.19 -10.20 0.43
N ALA A 638 -5.13 -11.14 0.38
CA ALA A 638 -5.05 -12.35 -0.44
C ALA A 638 -5.53 -12.15 -1.89
N TRP A 639 -6.00 -10.94 -2.23
CA TRP A 639 -6.64 -10.69 -3.51
C TRP A 639 -5.68 -10.90 -4.68
N GLN A 640 -6.18 -11.53 -5.74
CA GLN A 640 -5.47 -11.71 -6.99
C GLN A 640 -6.30 -11.14 -8.14
N PRO A 641 -5.66 -10.48 -9.12
CA PRO A 641 -6.34 -10.02 -10.32
C PRO A 641 -7.13 -11.14 -11.01
N PRO A 642 -8.39 -10.89 -11.42
CA PRO A 642 -9.11 -11.83 -12.29
C PRO A 642 -8.36 -12.08 -13.61
N ALA A 643 -8.52 -13.27 -14.19
CA ALA A 643 -7.88 -13.59 -15.46
C ALA A 643 -8.35 -12.63 -16.57
N GLY A 644 -7.41 -12.08 -17.33
CA GLY A 644 -7.71 -11.13 -18.41
C GLY A 644 -7.95 -9.67 -17.96
N VAL A 645 -7.76 -9.37 -16.67
CA VAL A 645 -7.71 -8.00 -16.15
C VAL A 645 -6.26 -7.62 -15.87
N ASP A 646 -5.73 -6.65 -16.61
CA ASP A 646 -4.42 -6.09 -16.36
C ASP A 646 -4.45 -5.20 -15.12
N VAL A 647 -3.48 -5.33 -14.21
CA VAL A 647 -3.41 -4.48 -13.01
C VAL A 647 -2.12 -3.71 -12.98
N VAL A 648 -2.24 -2.40 -12.91
CA VAL A 648 -1.12 -1.45 -12.85
C VAL A 648 -1.17 -0.70 -11.53
N ARG A 649 -0.02 -0.55 -10.89
CA ARG A 649 0.09 0.11 -9.59
C ARG A 649 0.96 1.35 -9.73
N ILE A 650 0.47 2.47 -9.20
CA ILE A 650 1.17 3.75 -9.17
C ILE A 650 1.36 4.10 -7.69
N ILE A 651 2.60 4.10 -7.23
CA ILE A 651 3.00 4.29 -5.84
C ILE A 651 3.61 5.68 -5.69
N GLY A 652 3.07 6.53 -4.81
CA GLY A 652 3.71 7.79 -4.45
C GLY A 652 4.92 7.56 -3.54
N TRP A 653 5.95 8.38 -3.69
CA TRP A 653 7.22 8.20 -2.99
C TRP A 653 7.95 9.53 -2.72
N GLY A 654 8.70 9.58 -1.61
CA GLY A 654 9.68 10.62 -1.28
C GLY A 654 9.20 11.63 -0.24
N LEU A 655 7.92 11.61 0.12
CA LEU A 655 7.34 12.56 1.06
C LEU A 655 7.43 12.07 2.50
N GLU A 656 7.43 13.01 3.44
CA GLU A 656 7.40 12.71 4.86
C GLU A 656 6.07 12.04 5.21
N THR A 657 6.12 10.78 5.63
CA THR A 657 4.94 9.93 5.80
C THR A 657 4.87 9.34 7.22
N PRO A 658 3.77 9.49 7.97
CA PRO A 658 3.60 8.87 9.27
C PRO A 658 3.66 7.34 9.19
N ARG A 659 4.56 6.72 9.97
CA ARG A 659 4.77 5.26 10.04
C ARG A 659 4.36 4.64 11.37
N GLY A 660 4.09 5.46 12.40
CA GLY A 660 3.76 4.97 13.74
C GLY A 660 3.71 6.07 14.80
N ILE A 661 3.49 5.70 16.05
CA ILE A 661 3.38 6.63 17.19
C ILE A 661 4.44 6.26 18.22
N VAL A 662 5.10 7.24 18.82
CA VAL A 662 5.87 7.05 20.06
C VAL A 662 5.16 7.72 21.22
N TYR A 663 4.99 7.00 22.32
CA TYR A 663 4.44 7.55 23.56
C TYR A 663 5.58 7.93 24.50
N LYS A 664 5.66 9.21 24.86
CA LYS A 664 6.62 9.78 25.81
C LYS A 664 5.90 10.47 26.96
N SER A 665 6.65 11.24 27.75
CA SER A 665 6.10 12.07 28.82
C SER A 665 6.25 13.54 28.47
N ALA A 666 5.16 14.29 28.56
CA ALA A 666 5.17 15.75 28.57
C ALA A 666 4.87 16.27 29.98
N ARG A 667 5.27 17.51 30.27
CA ARG A 667 4.89 18.20 31.51
C ARG A 667 3.73 19.13 31.22
N GLN A 668 2.63 18.95 31.91
CA GLN A 668 1.43 19.77 31.74
C GLN A 668 0.94 20.32 33.08
N ASN A 669 0.43 21.54 33.08
CA ASN A 669 -0.30 22.10 34.22
C ASN A 669 -1.71 21.50 34.28
N VAL A 670 -1.92 20.58 35.21
CA VAL A 670 -3.24 19.97 35.43
C VAL A 670 -3.93 20.71 36.57
N CYS A 671 -5.09 21.29 36.27
CA CYS A 671 -5.93 22.01 37.23
C CYS A 671 -7.17 21.18 37.61
N ASN A 672 -7.71 21.41 38.81
CA ASN A 672 -9.05 20.94 39.14
C ASN A 672 -10.13 21.73 38.36
N ALA A 673 -11.35 21.19 38.27
CA ALA A 673 -12.41 21.70 37.40
C ALA A 673 -12.84 23.16 37.63
N ASP A 674 -12.55 23.75 38.80
CA ASP A 674 -12.80 25.16 39.11
C ASP A 674 -11.54 26.04 39.02
N LEU A 675 -10.46 25.47 38.48
CA LEU A 675 -9.15 26.08 38.27
C LEU A 675 -8.48 26.60 39.56
N SER A 676 -9.00 26.23 40.74
CA SER A 676 -8.53 26.78 42.02
C SER A 676 -7.21 26.16 42.53
N VAL A 677 -6.85 24.99 42.01
CA VAL A 677 -5.64 24.23 42.35
C VAL A 677 -5.06 23.63 41.08
N CYS A 678 -3.88 24.10 40.70
CA CYS A 678 -3.12 23.61 39.56
C CYS A 678 -1.78 23.03 40.01
N SER A 679 -1.31 22.00 39.33
CA SER A 679 -0.01 21.39 39.56
C SER A 679 0.58 20.89 38.26
N VAL A 680 1.89 21.07 38.07
CA VAL A 680 2.63 20.43 36.98
C VAL A 680 2.62 18.91 37.22
N GLN A 681 2.09 18.16 36.26
CA GLN A 681 2.08 16.69 36.25
C GLN A 681 2.73 16.18 34.96
N GLU A 682 3.32 14.99 35.03
CA GLU A 682 3.72 14.26 33.84
C GLU A 682 2.48 13.63 33.22
N VAL A 683 2.23 13.92 31.95
CA VAL A 683 1.15 13.36 31.14
C VAL A 683 1.73 12.52 30.02
N LEU A 684 0.93 11.58 29.52
CA LEU A 684 1.29 10.79 28.35
C LEU A 684 1.24 11.69 27.12
N ASP A 685 2.20 11.55 26.22
CA ASP A 685 2.33 12.41 25.05
C ASP A 685 2.59 11.56 23.80
N PRO A 686 1.65 11.50 22.84
CA PRO A 686 1.83 10.81 21.58
C PRO A 686 2.55 11.70 20.56
N GLU A 687 3.62 11.20 19.94
CA GLU A 687 4.32 11.89 18.85
C GLU A 687 4.36 11.00 17.60
N PRO A 688 4.26 11.57 16.39
CA PRO A 688 4.34 10.81 15.16
C PRO A 688 5.78 10.34 14.90
N LEU A 689 5.92 9.07 14.56
CA LEU A 689 7.10 8.51 13.92
C LEU A 689 6.88 8.57 12.41
N SER A 690 7.88 9.02 11.66
CA SER A 690 7.77 9.22 10.22
C SER A 690 8.85 8.48 9.42
N THR A 691 8.68 8.49 8.09
CA THR A 691 9.64 7.98 7.11
C THR A 691 9.56 8.76 5.80
N ALA A 692 10.64 8.76 5.02
CA ALA A 692 10.69 9.26 3.65
C ALA A 692 10.02 8.34 2.61
N GLU A 693 9.77 7.08 3.00
CA GLU A 693 9.36 6.03 2.07
C GLU A 693 7.83 5.96 1.94
N GLY A 694 7.22 7.05 1.47
CA GLY A 694 5.77 7.13 1.22
C GLY A 694 5.35 8.41 0.51
N ASP A 695 4.05 8.67 0.48
CA ASP A 695 3.41 9.76 -0.25
C ASP A 695 2.77 10.84 0.65
N GLY A 696 3.12 10.84 1.94
CA GLY A 696 2.52 11.72 2.96
C GLY A 696 1.40 11.06 3.76
N THR A 697 0.81 9.98 3.25
CA THR A 697 -0.27 9.24 3.92
C THR A 697 -0.01 7.74 3.99
N VAL A 698 0.38 7.13 2.88
CA VAL A 698 0.59 5.69 2.73
C VAL A 698 2.07 5.40 2.60
N VAL A 699 2.57 4.54 3.49
CA VAL A 699 3.94 4.04 3.39
C VAL A 699 4.09 3.09 2.20
N TYR A 700 5.24 3.13 1.53
CA TYR A 700 5.47 2.37 0.29
C TYR A 700 5.20 0.87 0.47
N LEU A 701 5.50 0.32 1.65
CA LEU A 701 5.34 -1.10 1.97
C LEU A 701 3.89 -1.54 1.78
N SER A 702 2.95 -0.67 2.14
CA SER A 702 1.52 -0.90 1.93
C SER A 702 1.15 -0.73 0.47
N ALA A 703 1.57 0.37 -0.18
CA ALA A 703 1.20 0.64 -1.57
C ALA A 703 1.77 -0.37 -2.60
N ASP A 704 2.93 -0.97 -2.33
CA ASP A 704 3.61 -1.90 -3.24
C ASP A 704 3.37 -3.39 -2.88
N ALA A 705 2.41 -3.69 -2.00
CA ALA A 705 2.21 -5.06 -1.49
C ALA A 705 1.68 -6.06 -2.54
N LEU A 706 1.09 -5.58 -3.62
CA LEU A 706 0.60 -6.42 -4.71
C LEU A 706 1.75 -6.80 -5.68
N GLY A 707 1.65 -7.92 -6.40
CA GLY A 707 2.62 -8.26 -7.47
C GLY A 707 2.34 -7.53 -8.78
N GLY A 708 3.19 -7.71 -9.78
CA GLY A 708 2.91 -7.26 -11.16
C GLY A 708 3.43 -5.86 -11.52
N GLU A 709 2.88 -5.29 -12.58
CA GLU A 709 3.31 -4.00 -13.17
C GLU A 709 3.16 -2.85 -12.16
N ARG A 710 4.19 -2.00 -12.09
CA ARG A 710 4.26 -0.90 -11.11
C ARG A 710 5.08 0.28 -11.59
N TYR A 711 4.71 1.45 -11.07
CA TYR A 711 5.37 2.72 -11.27
C TYR A 711 5.49 3.47 -9.94
N TYR A 712 6.64 4.06 -9.66
CA TYR A 712 6.89 4.92 -8.52
C TYR A 712 6.93 6.38 -9.00
N VAL A 713 6.17 7.24 -8.35
CA VAL A 713 6.15 8.68 -8.59
C VAL A 713 6.98 9.35 -7.51
N ASN A 714 8.15 9.90 -7.88
CA ASN A 714 8.99 10.66 -6.96
C ASN A 714 8.43 12.07 -6.81
N MET A 715 7.60 12.25 -5.79
CA MET A 715 6.86 13.49 -5.55
C MET A 715 7.75 14.56 -4.93
N PHE A 716 8.76 14.15 -4.15
CA PHE A 716 9.71 15.09 -3.54
C PHE A 716 10.45 15.91 -4.60
N ASP A 717 11.06 15.23 -5.58
CA ASP A 717 11.78 15.90 -6.66
C ASP A 717 10.84 16.63 -7.62
N TYR A 718 9.64 16.12 -7.85
CA TYR A 718 8.63 16.81 -8.65
C TYR A 718 8.24 18.15 -8.01
N ASN A 719 7.99 18.15 -6.70
CA ASN A 719 7.64 19.35 -5.93
C ASN A 719 8.77 20.39 -5.95
N GLU A 720 10.03 19.97 -5.77
CA GLU A 720 11.19 20.87 -5.84
C GLU A 720 11.43 21.47 -7.23
N GLN A 721 11.27 20.65 -8.29
CA GLN A 721 11.84 20.97 -9.60
C GLN A 721 10.81 21.43 -10.63
N GLN A 722 9.53 21.09 -10.46
CA GLN A 722 8.51 21.30 -11.48
C GLN A 722 7.18 21.83 -10.95
N ALA A 723 6.78 21.50 -9.72
CA ALA A 723 5.48 21.90 -9.20
C ALA A 723 5.40 23.42 -8.96
N THR A 724 4.21 23.97 -9.22
CA THR A 724 3.86 25.35 -8.80
C THR A 724 3.09 25.37 -7.49
N ILE A 725 2.45 24.25 -7.17
CA ILE A 725 1.76 23.93 -5.92
C ILE A 725 2.15 22.49 -5.65
N ASP A 726 2.57 22.19 -4.42
CA ASP A 726 2.98 20.85 -4.04
C ASP A 726 1.89 19.80 -4.27
N ARG A 727 2.37 18.58 -4.49
CA ARG A 727 1.56 17.39 -4.63
C ARG A 727 1.91 16.41 -3.53
N ASP A 728 0.88 15.80 -2.97
CA ASP A 728 0.91 14.76 -1.95
C ASP A 728 -0.16 13.70 -2.24
N HIS A 729 -0.38 12.77 -1.32
CA HIS A 729 -1.37 11.70 -1.48
C HIS A 729 -2.73 12.19 -1.98
N LYS A 730 -3.30 13.26 -1.43
CA LYS A 730 -4.70 13.65 -1.71
C LYS A 730 -4.89 14.19 -3.14
N ASN A 731 -3.83 14.72 -3.75
CA ASN A 731 -3.86 15.35 -5.07
C ASN A 731 -2.80 14.77 -6.04
N ILE A 732 -2.32 13.54 -5.82
CA ILE A 732 -1.33 12.87 -6.68
C ILE A 732 -1.75 12.81 -8.16
N LEU A 733 -3.06 12.70 -8.43
CA LEU A 733 -3.62 12.69 -9.78
C LEU A 733 -3.57 14.06 -10.49
N GLU A 734 -3.24 15.14 -9.77
CA GLU A 734 -3.01 16.48 -10.33
C GLU A 734 -1.56 16.66 -10.85
N ILE A 735 -0.74 15.61 -10.81
CA ILE A 735 0.58 15.60 -11.46
C ILE A 735 0.40 15.38 -12.97
N GLU A 736 0.66 16.41 -13.77
CA GLU A 736 0.50 16.36 -15.24
C GLU A 736 1.29 15.20 -15.89
N LEU A 737 2.52 14.95 -15.43
CA LEU A 737 3.36 13.84 -15.94
C LEU A 737 2.80 12.46 -15.58
N LEU A 738 2.02 12.35 -14.50
CA LEU A 738 1.32 11.12 -14.15
C LEU A 738 0.09 10.93 -15.04
N GLN A 739 -0.61 12.02 -15.39
CA GLN A 739 -1.70 11.98 -16.36
C GLN A 739 -1.20 11.51 -17.73
N ASP A 740 -0.01 11.95 -18.16
CA ASP A 740 0.64 11.44 -19.38
C ASP A 740 0.82 9.92 -19.33
N LEU A 741 1.38 9.38 -18.23
CA LEU A 741 1.49 7.92 -18.04
C LEU A 741 0.11 7.24 -18.09
N ILE A 742 -0.88 7.78 -17.38
CA ILE A 742 -2.24 7.24 -17.37
C ILE A 742 -2.82 7.20 -18.78
N SER A 743 -2.60 8.21 -19.63
CA SER A 743 -3.07 8.15 -21.02
C SER A 743 -2.41 7.03 -21.81
N THR A 744 -1.09 6.86 -21.69
CA THR A 744 -0.33 5.77 -22.34
C THR A 744 -0.88 4.42 -21.91
N LEU A 745 -1.09 4.23 -20.61
CA LEU A 745 -1.67 3.02 -20.06
C LEU A 745 -3.09 2.80 -20.59
N VAL A 746 -3.99 3.76 -20.50
CA VAL A 746 -5.39 3.61 -20.95
C VAL A 746 -5.48 3.30 -22.45
N ARG A 747 -4.59 3.86 -23.28
CA ARG A 747 -4.50 3.55 -24.72
C ARG A 747 -3.80 2.23 -25.05
N ASN A 748 -3.34 1.47 -24.05
CA ASN A 748 -2.51 0.26 -24.24
C ASN A 748 -1.23 0.54 -25.05
N GLU A 749 -0.65 1.71 -24.89
CA GLU A 749 0.59 2.12 -25.55
C GLU A 749 1.83 1.66 -24.75
N ASP A 750 2.99 1.62 -25.42
CA ASP A 750 4.25 1.16 -24.83
C ASP A 750 4.79 2.14 -23.77
N THR A 751 5.22 1.61 -22.62
CA THR A 751 5.80 2.34 -21.49
C THR A 751 7.33 2.27 -21.43
N THR A 752 8.01 1.88 -22.52
CA THR A 752 9.49 1.87 -22.58
C THR A 752 10.15 3.22 -22.29
N THR A 753 9.45 4.33 -22.54
CA THR A 753 9.89 5.68 -22.15
C THR A 753 8.91 6.27 -21.15
N LEU A 754 9.37 6.48 -19.91
CA LEU A 754 8.55 7.04 -18.86
C LEU A 754 8.65 8.57 -18.79
N PRO A 755 7.56 9.26 -18.37
CA PRO A 755 7.63 10.66 -17.99
C PRO A 755 8.67 10.90 -16.88
N ALA A 756 9.17 12.13 -16.77
CA ALA A 756 10.12 12.47 -15.71
C ALA A 756 9.52 12.20 -14.31
N PHE A 757 10.38 11.88 -13.34
CA PHE A 757 10.02 11.54 -11.96
C PHE A 757 9.20 10.25 -11.79
N ILE A 758 8.96 9.47 -12.85
CA ILE A 758 8.28 8.18 -12.81
C ILE A 758 9.27 7.06 -13.12
N PHE A 759 9.28 6.02 -12.29
CA PHE A 759 10.25 4.92 -12.36
C PHE A 759 9.56 3.56 -12.21
N THR A 760 10.11 2.49 -12.81
CA THR A 760 9.64 1.11 -12.57
C THR A 760 10.30 0.45 -11.35
N GLU A 761 11.39 1.03 -10.85
CA GLU A 761 12.12 0.59 -9.67
C GLU A 761 11.94 1.60 -8.53
N LYS A 762 11.85 1.08 -7.30
CA LYS A 762 11.72 1.88 -6.09
C LYS A 762 12.93 2.80 -5.95
N PRO A 763 12.75 4.12 -5.84
CA PRO A 763 13.86 5.04 -5.59
C PRO A 763 14.52 4.77 -4.21
N ASP A 764 15.83 5.01 -4.11
CA ASP A 764 16.58 4.82 -2.87
C ASP A 764 16.19 5.88 -1.83
N LYS A 765 15.82 5.48 -0.61
CA LYS A 765 15.49 6.43 0.47
C LYS A 765 16.63 7.40 0.79
N ALA A 766 17.88 7.00 0.59
CA ALA A 766 19.04 7.87 0.80
C ALA A 766 19.16 8.95 -0.28
N SER A 767 18.41 8.84 -1.38
CA SER A 767 18.34 9.87 -2.42
C SER A 767 17.41 11.03 -2.07
N VAL A 768 16.54 10.88 -1.07
CA VAL A 768 15.71 11.99 -0.58
C VAL A 768 16.60 13.02 0.09
N ALA A 769 16.51 14.27 -0.39
CA ALA A 769 17.36 15.35 0.07
C ALA A 769 17.17 15.69 1.57
N GLU A 770 18.02 16.59 2.08
CA GLU A 770 17.89 17.10 3.45
C GLU A 770 16.51 17.73 3.65
N ARG A 771 15.90 17.50 4.82
CA ARG A 771 14.62 18.07 5.24
C ARG A 771 14.71 18.57 6.68
N LEU A 772 13.85 19.53 6.99
CA LEU A 772 13.69 20.07 8.33
C LEU A 772 12.46 19.43 8.98
N ARG A 773 12.56 19.03 10.25
CA ARG A 773 11.43 18.64 11.10
C ARG A 773 11.40 19.54 12.33
N ILE A 774 10.21 20.00 12.69
CA ILE A 774 9.96 20.83 13.86
C ILE A 774 8.81 20.19 14.63
N ASP A 775 9.03 19.96 15.91
CA ASP A 775 8.01 19.57 16.88
C ASP A 775 7.85 20.68 17.91
N VAL A 776 6.61 21.06 18.20
CA VAL A 776 6.32 22.02 19.26
C VAL A 776 5.15 21.59 20.12
N HIS A 777 5.23 21.92 21.40
CA HIS A 777 4.13 21.68 22.34
C HIS A 777 3.52 22.99 22.83
N SER A 778 2.19 22.98 22.94
CA SER A 778 1.30 24.10 23.28
C SER A 778 1.69 24.86 24.57
N PRO A 779 1.33 26.16 24.71
CA PRO A 779 0.33 26.92 23.94
C PRO A 779 0.93 27.88 22.89
N ILE A 780 1.43 27.32 21.79
CA ILE A 780 2.01 28.08 20.68
C ILE A 780 1.44 27.61 19.34
N ALA A 781 1.31 28.52 18.39
CA ALA A 781 1.06 28.20 16.99
C ALA A 781 2.39 28.20 16.23
N LEU A 782 2.70 27.08 15.58
CA LEU A 782 3.87 26.89 14.75
C LEU A 782 3.64 27.42 13.34
N HIS A 783 4.50 28.33 12.90
CA HIS A 783 4.54 28.82 11.53
C HIS A 783 5.95 28.67 10.96
N LEU A 784 6.04 28.21 9.71
CA LEU A 784 7.28 28.18 8.94
C LEU A 784 7.19 29.18 7.81
N TYR A 785 8.30 29.87 7.53
CA TYR A 785 8.44 30.73 6.36
C TYR A 785 9.75 30.43 5.64
N ASP A 786 9.71 30.34 4.31
CA ASP A 786 10.93 30.27 3.51
C ASP A 786 11.47 31.67 3.15
N SER A 787 12.61 31.71 2.46
CA SER A 787 13.21 32.97 1.99
C SER A 787 12.38 33.75 0.94
N LEU A 788 11.37 33.12 0.34
CA LEU A 788 10.44 33.74 -0.63
C LEU A 788 9.17 34.27 0.06
N GLY A 789 8.99 33.99 1.35
CA GLY A 789 7.80 34.35 2.13
C GLY A 789 6.64 33.38 1.97
N GLN A 790 6.87 32.21 1.37
CA GLN A 790 5.90 31.11 1.38
C GLN A 790 5.74 30.60 2.81
N HIS A 791 4.52 30.21 3.16
CA HIS A 791 4.14 29.90 4.54
C HIS A 791 3.60 28.47 4.68
N THR A 792 3.99 27.80 5.77
CA THR A 792 3.37 26.55 6.22
C THR A 792 2.94 26.69 7.67
N GLY A 793 1.66 26.40 7.96
CA GLY A 793 1.09 26.54 9.31
C GLY A 793 -0.36 27.04 9.30
N PRO A 794 -0.91 27.38 10.49
CA PRO A 794 -2.30 27.79 10.61
C PRO A 794 -2.56 29.14 9.94
N ILE A 795 -3.74 29.26 9.32
CA ILE A 795 -4.23 30.49 8.71
C ILE A 795 -5.63 30.84 9.24
N PRO A 796 -6.01 32.14 9.26
CA PRO A 796 -7.36 32.53 9.62
C PRO A 796 -8.39 31.93 8.65
N ASN A 797 -9.49 31.41 9.20
CA ASN A 797 -10.60 30.97 8.38
C ASN A 797 -11.30 32.18 7.72
N PRO A 798 -11.39 32.23 6.38
CA PRO A 798 -12.05 33.34 5.69
C PRO A 798 -13.56 33.36 5.95
N ASP A 799 -14.18 32.22 6.31
CA ASP A 799 -15.55 32.16 6.80
C ASP A 799 -15.58 32.41 8.31
N LEU A 800 -16.00 33.61 8.69
CA LEU A 800 -16.15 34.03 10.08
C LEU A 800 -17.25 33.26 10.86
N SER A 801 -18.07 32.46 10.16
CA SER A 801 -19.08 31.60 10.77
C SER A 801 -18.60 30.15 11.00
N SER A 802 -17.46 29.79 10.42
CA SER A 802 -16.81 28.49 10.61
C SER A 802 -16.06 28.45 11.94
N ASP A 803 -16.10 27.30 12.61
CA ASP A 803 -15.33 26.99 13.81
C ASP A 803 -14.21 25.96 13.54
N LEU A 804 -13.88 25.76 12.26
CA LEU A 804 -12.80 24.88 11.81
C LEU A 804 -11.48 25.63 11.70
N GLU A 805 -10.39 24.93 11.99
CA GLU A 805 -9.03 25.42 11.79
C GLU A 805 -8.58 25.15 10.35
N LEU A 806 -7.91 26.13 9.75
CA LEU A 806 -7.33 26.03 8.41
C LEU A 806 -5.81 26.12 8.49
N PHE A 807 -5.15 25.42 7.58
CA PHE A 807 -3.70 25.40 7.45
C PHE A 807 -3.35 25.47 5.97
N GLU A 808 -2.13 25.93 5.69
CA GLU A 808 -1.56 25.88 4.35
C GLU A 808 -0.16 25.29 4.38
N GLU A 809 0.26 24.78 3.22
CA GLU A 809 1.53 24.07 3.00
C GLU A 809 2.19 24.64 1.74
N GLN A 810 2.52 25.94 1.74
CA GLN A 810 3.04 26.62 0.54
C GLN A 810 4.55 26.44 0.36
N ILE A 811 5.28 26.02 1.39
CA ILE A 811 6.72 25.76 1.28
C ILE A 811 6.90 24.40 0.57
N PRO A 812 7.83 24.28 -0.39
CA PRO A 812 8.09 23.00 -1.06
C PRO A 812 8.38 21.85 -0.09
N ASN A 813 7.75 20.72 -0.35
CA ASN A 813 7.75 19.48 0.44
C ASN A 813 7.42 19.70 1.91
N SER A 814 6.59 20.69 2.21
CA SER A 814 6.15 20.96 3.57
C SER A 814 4.93 20.16 3.99
N TYR A 815 4.77 20.04 5.29
CA TYR A 815 3.61 19.40 5.92
C TYR A 815 3.31 20.07 7.24
N TYR A 816 2.06 19.94 7.70
CA TYR A 816 1.65 20.34 9.05
C TYR A 816 0.68 19.33 9.67
N TRP A 817 1.00 18.83 10.86
CA TRP A 817 0.23 17.82 11.58
C TRP A 817 -0.04 18.24 13.02
N GLN A 818 -1.15 17.74 13.55
CA GLN A 818 -1.49 17.84 14.97
C GLN A 818 -1.69 16.42 15.54
N LEU A 819 -1.09 16.16 16.69
CA LEU A 819 -1.29 14.90 17.41
C LEU A 819 -1.24 15.16 18.91
N GLY A 820 -2.39 15.02 19.56
CA GLY A 820 -2.49 15.32 20.99
C GLY A 820 -2.29 16.82 21.24
N GLU A 821 -1.31 17.20 22.06
CA GLU A 821 -0.98 18.62 22.29
C GLU A 821 0.18 19.13 21.42
N GLY A 822 0.78 18.24 20.63
CA GLY A 822 1.92 18.52 19.75
C GLY A 822 1.49 19.03 18.37
N GLN A 823 2.27 19.97 17.84
CA GLN A 823 2.22 20.39 16.44
C GLN A 823 3.54 20.03 15.77
N TYR A 824 3.45 19.45 14.58
CA TYR A 824 4.59 18.94 13.83
C TYR A 824 4.58 19.55 12.44
N ALA A 825 5.69 20.16 12.02
CA ALA A 825 5.79 20.69 10.67
C ALA A 825 7.19 20.44 10.10
N GLY A 826 7.29 20.44 8.78
CA GLY A 826 8.57 20.31 8.10
C GLY A 826 8.54 20.94 6.73
N ALA A 827 9.69 20.90 6.05
CA ALA A 827 9.89 21.43 4.70
C ALA A 827 11.13 20.82 4.04
N GLY A 828 11.22 20.95 2.70
CA GLY A 828 12.43 20.68 1.93
C GLY A 828 13.64 21.50 2.41
N GLY A 829 14.85 20.92 2.37
CA GLY A 829 16.05 21.46 3.01
C GLY A 829 16.96 22.36 2.16
N VAL A 830 17.94 22.95 2.87
CA VAL A 830 19.01 23.93 2.55
C VAL A 830 18.66 25.38 2.20
N ALA A 831 17.40 25.75 1.98
CA ALA A 831 17.00 27.16 2.02
C ALA A 831 16.93 27.69 3.46
N THR A 832 17.09 29.00 3.66
CA THR A 832 16.86 29.62 4.97
C THR A 832 15.38 29.50 5.32
N THR A 833 15.08 28.82 6.44
CA THR A 833 13.72 28.67 6.98
C THR A 833 13.60 29.46 8.27
N THR A 834 12.58 30.31 8.37
CA THR A 834 12.23 31.02 9.59
C THR A 834 11.13 30.26 10.30
N ILE A 835 11.42 29.78 11.51
CA ILE A 835 10.43 29.21 12.42
C ILE A 835 9.89 30.36 13.26
N LYS A 836 8.58 30.56 13.24
CA LYS A 836 7.88 31.61 13.96
C LYS A 836 6.83 30.98 14.87
N LEU A 837 6.97 31.18 16.16
CA LEU A 837 6.10 30.62 17.19
C LEU A 837 5.28 31.75 17.81
N VAL A 838 3.96 31.67 17.71
CA VAL A 838 3.04 32.69 18.23
C VAL A 838 2.35 32.13 19.46
N GLY A 839 2.51 32.77 20.61
CA GLY A 839 1.87 32.33 21.83
C GLY A 839 0.35 32.53 21.78
N THR A 840 -0.41 31.49 22.09
CA THR A 840 -1.88 31.51 22.09
C THR A 840 -2.46 31.67 23.49
N ALA A 841 -1.69 31.29 24.51
CA ALA A 841 -1.98 31.51 25.92
C ALA A 841 -0.68 31.78 26.68
N LEU A 842 -0.80 32.20 27.93
CA LEU A 842 0.35 32.22 28.84
C LEU A 842 0.74 30.76 29.16
N GLY A 843 2.04 30.47 29.19
CA GLY A 843 2.52 29.10 29.38
C GLY A 843 4.02 28.93 29.14
N ALA A 844 4.46 27.68 29.04
CA ALA A 844 5.81 27.32 28.64
C ALA A 844 5.74 26.37 27.43
N ALA A 845 6.58 26.62 26.43
CA ALA A 845 6.64 25.84 25.20
C ALA A 845 7.97 25.08 25.10
N THR A 846 7.94 23.93 24.45
CA THR A 846 9.12 23.15 24.09
C THR A 846 9.17 23.05 22.57
N VAL A 847 10.37 23.20 21.99
CA VAL A 847 10.59 23.26 20.54
C VAL A 847 11.77 22.36 20.18
N GLY A 848 11.51 21.27 19.47
CA GLY A 848 12.52 20.43 18.85
C GLY A 848 12.73 20.79 17.38
N ILE A 849 13.99 20.73 16.93
CA ILE A 849 14.36 20.98 15.54
C ILE A 849 15.35 19.90 15.11
N GLU A 850 14.98 19.14 14.09
CA GLU A 850 15.81 18.08 13.51
C GLU A 850 16.10 18.35 12.02
N ARG A 851 17.28 17.92 11.58
CA ARG A 851 17.61 17.83 10.15
C ARG A 851 17.87 16.39 9.78
N VAL A 852 17.24 15.94 8.70
CA VAL A 852 17.19 14.53 8.31
C VAL A 852 17.50 14.38 6.82
N ILE A 853 18.21 13.30 6.45
CA ILE A 853 18.40 12.87 5.05
C ILE A 853 17.85 11.46 4.93
N GLY A 854 16.92 11.24 3.98
CA GLY A 854 16.09 10.04 4.02
C GLY A 854 15.41 9.91 5.38
N ASP A 855 15.72 8.83 6.12
CA ASP A 855 15.26 8.63 7.50
C ASP A 855 16.35 8.86 8.56
N GLU A 856 17.57 9.20 8.15
CA GLU A 856 18.69 9.35 9.07
C GLU A 856 18.75 10.78 9.59
N THR A 857 18.60 10.93 10.90
CA THR A 857 18.82 12.21 11.58
C THR A 857 20.30 12.53 11.57
N ILE A 858 20.66 13.60 10.86
CA ILE A 858 22.04 14.08 10.78
C ILE A 858 22.35 15.08 11.89
N ILE A 859 21.33 15.80 12.39
CA ILE A 859 21.40 16.73 13.52
C ILE A 859 20.09 16.60 14.31
N SER A 860 20.15 16.03 15.52
CA SER A 860 18.97 15.57 16.29
C SER A 860 18.52 16.42 17.47
N ASP A 861 19.28 17.39 17.97
CA ASP A 861 19.09 17.79 19.38
C ASP A 861 19.12 19.30 19.63
N ILE A 862 18.65 20.13 18.69
CA ILE A 862 18.52 21.56 18.99
C ILE A 862 17.16 21.80 19.63
N LEU A 863 17.11 21.57 20.94
CA LEU A 863 15.92 21.68 21.77
C LEU A 863 15.93 22.98 22.56
N PHE A 864 14.80 23.69 22.52
CA PHE A 864 14.50 24.81 23.41
C PHE A 864 13.43 24.35 24.43
N GLU A 865 13.83 24.13 25.68
CA GLU A 865 12.94 23.62 26.73
C GLU A 865 12.39 24.74 27.64
N ASP A 866 11.15 24.58 28.08
CA ASP A 866 10.48 25.43 29.07
C ASP A 866 10.52 26.93 28.69
N ILE A 867 10.30 27.25 27.42
CA ILE A 867 10.34 28.63 26.90
C ILE A 867 9.07 29.36 27.32
N PRO A 868 9.15 30.38 28.18
CA PRO A 868 7.98 31.10 28.66
C PRO A 868 7.41 31.97 27.53
N ILE A 869 6.11 31.84 27.29
CA ILE A 869 5.41 32.58 26.24
C ILE A 869 4.08 33.13 26.76
N THR A 870 3.64 34.27 26.23
CA THR A 870 2.34 34.89 26.52
C THR A 870 1.41 34.78 25.33
N ALA A 871 0.11 34.99 25.55
CA ALA A 871 -0.80 35.25 24.45
C ALA A 871 -0.35 36.49 23.65
N GLY A 872 -0.03 36.31 22.37
CA GLY A 872 0.49 37.34 21.48
C GLY A 872 2.01 37.52 21.48
N GLY A 873 2.73 36.87 22.40
CA GLY A 873 4.20 36.82 22.39
C GLY A 873 4.73 36.05 21.17
N LEU A 874 5.97 36.37 20.78
CA LEU A 874 6.59 35.89 19.57
C LEU A 874 7.98 35.29 19.86
N ALA A 875 8.22 34.06 19.43
CA ALA A 875 9.57 33.49 19.36
C ALA A 875 9.93 33.19 17.90
N THR A 876 11.13 33.57 17.47
CA THR A 876 11.60 33.38 16.10
C THR A 876 12.96 32.69 16.07
N VAL A 877 13.12 31.68 15.22
CA VAL A 877 14.38 30.98 14.96
C VAL A 877 14.67 31.02 13.46
N GLU A 878 15.81 31.58 13.07
CA GLU A 878 16.29 31.47 11.69
C GLU A 878 17.17 30.23 11.55
N VAL A 879 16.70 29.25 10.79
CA VAL A 879 17.45 28.04 10.46
C VAL A 879 18.28 28.31 9.21
N VAL A 880 19.55 28.64 9.44
CA VAL A 880 20.54 28.86 8.39
C VAL A 880 21.55 27.70 8.39
N PRO A 881 21.87 27.10 7.23
CA PRO A 881 22.88 26.04 7.16
C PRO A 881 24.21 26.46 7.81
N ASN A 882 24.76 25.57 8.64
CA ASN A 882 26.06 25.73 9.32
C ASN A 882 26.19 26.91 10.28
N THR A 883 25.07 27.48 10.76
CA THR A 883 25.05 28.55 11.76
C THR A 883 24.53 28.01 13.09
N GLU A 884 25.00 28.57 14.21
CA GLU A 884 24.43 28.28 15.53
C GLU A 884 23.00 28.84 15.60
N LEU A 885 22.03 28.02 15.99
CA LEU A 885 20.64 28.47 16.10
C LEU A 885 20.49 29.38 17.32
N VAL A 886 19.85 30.51 17.13
CA VAL A 886 19.47 31.44 18.20
C VAL A 886 17.98 31.69 18.08
N MET A 887 17.26 31.53 19.19
CA MET A 887 15.86 31.91 19.31
C MET A 887 15.76 33.33 19.85
N LEU A 888 15.11 34.20 19.09
CA LEU A 888 14.78 35.57 19.48
C LEU A 888 13.38 35.57 20.10
N LEU A 889 13.27 36.02 21.34
CA LEU A 889 12.02 36.04 22.10
C LEU A 889 11.57 37.48 22.35
N ASP A 890 10.34 37.78 21.93
CA ASP A 890 9.56 38.98 22.24
C ASP A 890 8.35 38.51 23.08
N VAL A 891 8.42 38.73 24.38
CA VAL A 891 7.48 38.16 25.35
C VAL A 891 6.17 38.93 25.39
N ASP A 892 6.21 40.25 25.15
CA ASP A 892 5.04 41.13 25.27
C ASP A 892 4.44 41.57 23.92
N GLY A 893 5.06 41.16 22.82
CA GLY A 893 4.59 41.42 21.46
C GLY A 893 4.76 42.88 21.04
N ASP A 894 5.63 43.64 21.69
CA ASP A 894 5.87 45.06 21.38
C ASP A 894 6.81 45.28 20.19
N GLY A 895 7.38 44.20 19.65
CA GLY A 895 8.32 44.18 18.54
C GLY A 895 9.78 44.40 18.94
N ILE A 896 10.08 44.47 20.24
CA ILE A 896 11.43 44.54 20.80
C ILE A 896 11.81 43.15 21.34
N ILE A 897 13.00 42.67 20.97
CA ILE A 897 13.51 41.40 21.48
C ILE A 897 13.90 41.56 22.96
N ASP A 898 13.26 40.77 23.83
CA ASP A 898 13.53 40.70 25.27
C ASP A 898 14.72 39.79 25.58
N ALA A 899 14.84 38.66 24.88
CA ALA A 899 15.85 37.65 25.14
C ALA A 899 16.34 36.93 23.87
N GLU A 900 17.62 36.54 23.89
CA GLU A 900 18.23 35.68 22.88
C GLU A 900 18.60 34.34 23.55
N ILE A 901 18.03 33.24 23.07
CA ILE A 901 18.18 31.91 23.66
C ILE A 901 19.05 31.08 22.73
N THR A 902 20.15 30.54 23.26
CA THR A 902 20.99 29.58 22.54
C THR A 902 20.59 28.15 22.94
N PRO A 903 21.08 27.10 22.26
CA PRO A 903 20.78 25.71 22.62
C PRO A 903 21.30 25.32 24.03
N THR A 904 22.14 26.17 24.66
CA THR A 904 22.54 26.00 26.06
C THR A 904 21.47 26.43 27.07
N GLY A 905 20.34 26.94 26.58
CA GLY A 905 19.16 27.35 27.35
C GLY A 905 19.23 28.78 27.88
N LEU A 906 18.17 29.18 28.59
CA LEU A 906 18.01 30.50 29.18
C LEU A 906 19.01 30.77 30.33
N THR A 907 19.66 31.93 30.32
CA THR A 907 20.48 32.40 31.44
C THR A 907 19.60 32.98 32.56
N PRO A 908 20.11 33.05 33.80
CA PRO A 908 19.40 33.73 34.90
C PRO A 908 19.02 35.18 34.60
N GLU A 909 19.81 35.91 33.82
CA GLU A 909 19.51 37.28 33.41
C GLU A 909 18.34 37.32 32.42
N ASP A 910 18.36 36.46 31.40
CA ASP A 910 17.28 36.38 30.40
C ASP A 910 15.94 36.10 31.07
N LEU A 911 15.93 35.17 32.03
CA LEU A 911 14.72 34.83 32.76
C LEU A 911 14.18 35.99 33.62
N ILE A 912 15.03 36.89 34.11
CA ILE A 912 14.58 38.08 34.85
C ILE A 912 13.94 39.08 33.89
N VAL A 913 14.57 39.33 32.74
CA VAL A 913 14.03 40.23 31.71
C VAL A 913 12.67 39.72 31.23
N ILE A 914 12.59 38.43 30.90
CA ILE A 914 11.34 37.75 30.56
C ILE A 914 10.29 37.93 31.67
N LEU A 915 10.65 37.70 32.94
CA LEU A 915 9.71 37.84 34.06
C LEU A 915 9.22 39.28 34.23
N GLU A 916 10.05 40.29 33.95
CA GLU A 916 9.62 41.69 33.93
C GLU A 916 8.62 41.95 32.81
N SER A 917 8.89 41.47 31.59
CA SER A 917 8.01 41.63 30.43
C SER A 917 6.68 40.86 30.62
N LEU A 918 6.71 39.63 31.15
CA LEU A 918 5.51 38.89 31.58
C LEU A 918 4.65 39.68 32.57
N ILE A 919 5.24 40.41 33.51
CA ILE A 919 4.43 41.17 34.48
C ILE A 919 3.78 42.40 33.85
N LYS A 920 4.38 42.96 32.79
CA LYS A 920 3.81 44.09 32.05
C LYS A 920 2.64 43.68 31.16
N THR A 921 2.57 42.43 30.72
CA THR A 921 1.44 41.93 29.91
C THR A 921 0.20 41.62 30.74
N LEU A 922 0.37 41.32 32.03
CA LEU A 922 -0.75 41.11 32.95
C LEU A 922 -1.43 42.46 33.19
N ASP A 923 -2.73 42.58 32.83
CA ASP A 923 -3.56 43.79 32.99
C ASP A 923 -3.78 44.17 34.48
N LEU A 924 -2.69 44.54 35.15
CA LEU A 924 -2.60 44.75 36.58
C LEU A 924 -2.81 46.24 36.89
N PRO A 925 -3.50 46.57 38.00
CA PRO A 925 -3.58 47.96 38.44
C PRO A 925 -2.18 48.53 38.71
N ASP A 926 -1.86 49.75 38.21
CA ASP A 926 -0.52 50.39 38.27
C ASP A 926 0.25 50.20 39.58
N LYS A 927 -0.45 50.33 40.72
CA LYS A 927 0.18 50.24 42.05
C LYS A 927 0.67 48.82 42.37
N LYS A 928 -0.02 47.82 41.83
CA LYS A 928 0.25 46.40 42.06
C LYS A 928 1.33 45.89 41.12
N GLU A 929 1.30 46.32 39.85
CA GLU A 929 2.36 46.09 38.87
C GLU A 929 3.69 46.70 39.34
N LYS A 930 3.72 48.01 39.65
CA LYS A 930 4.92 48.70 40.19
C LYS A 930 5.47 48.04 41.46
N ARG A 931 4.62 47.38 42.25
CA ARG A 931 5.06 46.65 43.44
C ARG A 931 5.79 45.36 43.05
N LEU A 932 5.31 44.63 42.04
CA LEU A 932 5.95 43.42 41.53
C LEU A 932 7.27 43.74 40.83
N LEU A 933 7.29 44.72 39.92
CA LEU A 933 8.52 45.16 39.24
C LEU A 933 9.60 45.58 40.25
N LYS A 934 9.25 46.31 41.31
CA LYS A 934 10.19 46.69 42.38
C LYS A 934 10.72 45.50 43.21
N VAL A 935 10.03 44.36 43.19
CA VAL A 935 10.52 43.12 43.82
C VAL A 935 11.47 42.41 42.86
N ILE A 936 11.19 42.41 41.56
CA ILE A 936 12.10 41.88 40.53
C ILE A 936 13.40 42.69 40.46
N ASP A 937 13.34 44.03 40.45
CA ASP A 937 14.51 44.93 40.56
C ASP A 937 15.44 44.56 41.74
N ARG A 938 14.87 44.05 42.83
CA ARG A 938 15.61 43.63 44.02
C ARG A 938 16.18 42.24 43.85
N LEU A 939 15.42 41.33 43.22
CA LEU A 939 15.86 39.99 42.88
C LEU A 939 17.07 40.04 41.93
N GLU A 940 16.99 40.83 40.85
CA GLU A 940 18.08 41.06 39.90
C GLU A 940 19.36 41.55 40.60
N LYS A 941 19.23 42.54 41.49
CA LYS A 941 20.36 43.08 42.26
C LYS A 941 20.97 42.07 43.24
N GLU A 942 20.20 41.12 43.76
CA GLU A 942 20.74 40.06 44.61
C GLU A 942 21.40 38.95 43.78
N LEU A 943 20.82 38.56 42.64
CA LEU A 943 21.43 37.63 41.68
C LEU A 943 22.80 38.13 41.18
N ALA A 944 22.90 39.41 40.81
CA ALA A 944 24.15 40.01 40.36
C ALA A 944 25.27 40.00 41.44
N LYS A 945 24.90 39.88 42.73
CA LYS A 945 25.85 39.79 43.83
C LYS A 945 26.38 38.37 44.01
N GLU A 946 25.53 37.35 43.89
CA GLU A 946 25.91 35.93 44.04
C GLU A 946 27.07 35.47 43.19
N ARG A 947 27.22 36.07 41.99
CA ARG A 947 28.37 35.85 41.09
C ARG A 947 29.72 36.22 41.72
N LYS A 948 29.74 36.82 42.93
CA LYS A 948 30.94 37.29 43.65
C LYS A 948 31.23 36.53 44.96
N LYS A 949 30.25 35.98 45.70
CA LYS A 949 30.46 35.17 46.92
C LYS A 949 29.38 34.10 47.16
N GLU A 950 29.81 32.88 47.42
CA GLU A 950 29.03 31.69 47.04
C GLU A 950 27.93 31.19 48.00
N LYS A 951 27.90 31.53 49.30
CA LYS A 951 26.98 30.84 50.26
C LYS A 951 25.96 31.74 50.99
N ALA A 952 26.33 32.96 51.36
CA ALA A 952 25.44 33.87 52.06
C ALA A 952 24.53 34.67 51.10
N GLU A 953 24.92 34.77 49.83
CA GLU A 953 24.19 35.48 48.79
C GLU A 953 23.11 34.56 48.19
N LYS A 954 23.39 33.26 48.01
CA LYS A 954 22.41 32.17 47.70
C LYS A 954 21.14 32.20 48.55
N LEU A 955 21.31 32.37 49.86
CA LEU A 955 20.17 32.44 50.79
C LEU A 955 19.31 33.69 50.59
N LYS A 956 19.89 34.81 50.14
CA LYS A 956 19.16 36.07 49.94
C LYS A 956 18.34 36.04 48.65
N THR A 957 18.86 35.45 47.59
CA THR A 957 18.12 35.25 46.34
C THR A 957 16.98 34.26 46.52
N GLU A 958 17.20 33.15 47.24
CA GLU A 958 16.12 32.23 47.61
C GLU A 958 15.01 32.95 48.40
N GLN A 959 15.38 33.83 49.34
CA GLN A 959 14.41 34.65 50.08
C GLN A 959 13.68 35.67 49.20
N ALA A 960 14.36 36.25 48.20
CA ALA A 960 13.75 37.17 47.24
C ALA A 960 12.71 36.45 46.35
N PHE A 961 13.03 35.26 45.84
CA PHE A 961 12.08 34.42 45.10
C PHE A 961 10.87 34.03 45.96
N LYS A 962 11.08 33.56 47.20
CA LYS A 962 9.97 33.25 48.12
C LYS A 962 9.10 34.47 48.44
N HIS A 963 9.70 35.67 48.48
CA HIS A 963 8.94 36.90 48.68
C HIS A 963 8.05 37.22 47.47
N LEU A 964 8.57 37.04 46.26
CA LEU A 964 7.82 37.25 45.02
C LEU A 964 6.64 36.26 44.89
N LEU A 965 6.88 34.96 45.10
CA LEU A 965 5.84 33.92 45.11
C LEU A 965 4.70 34.26 46.07
N LYS A 966 5.04 34.70 47.29
CA LYS A 966 4.04 35.11 48.30
C LYS A 966 3.19 36.30 47.87
N ILE A 967 3.72 37.20 47.04
CA ILE A 967 2.93 38.34 46.50
C ILE A 967 1.97 37.83 45.42
N ILE A 968 2.41 36.93 44.56
CA ILE A 968 1.58 36.32 43.50
C ILE A 968 0.43 35.52 44.10
N GLU A 969 0.70 34.65 45.09
CA GLU A 969 -0.35 33.94 45.83
C GLU A 969 -1.37 34.90 46.49
N GLN A 970 -0.91 36.06 46.97
CA GLN A 970 -1.80 37.08 47.54
C GLN A 970 -2.64 37.77 46.47
N TYR A 971 -2.11 37.94 45.26
CA TYR A 971 -2.80 38.55 44.14
C TYR A 971 -3.86 37.60 43.58
N GLN A 972 -3.55 36.30 43.46
CA GLN A 972 -4.52 35.25 43.15
C GLN A 972 -5.67 35.21 44.17
N LYS A 973 -5.36 35.12 45.48
CA LYS A 973 -6.39 35.11 46.55
C LYS A 973 -7.29 36.35 46.54
N LYS A 974 -6.78 37.47 46.04
CA LYS A 974 -7.52 38.73 45.92
C LYS A 974 -8.17 38.93 44.55
N LYS A 975 -8.13 37.92 43.67
CA LYS A 975 -8.64 37.95 42.29
C LYS A 975 -8.08 39.13 41.48
N VAL A 976 -6.80 39.43 41.71
CA VAL A 976 -6.04 40.43 40.95
C VAL A 976 -5.38 39.79 39.74
N LEU A 977 -4.91 38.57 39.93
CA LEU A 977 -4.55 37.64 38.87
C LEU A 977 -5.65 36.58 38.83
N SER A 978 -5.93 36.06 37.64
CA SER A 978 -6.64 34.81 37.46
C SER A 978 -5.86 33.66 38.11
N ALA A 979 -6.51 32.50 38.24
CA ALA A 979 -5.84 31.34 38.80
C ALA A 979 -4.74 30.82 37.86
N ASP A 980 -4.99 30.86 36.56
CA ASP A 980 -4.07 30.40 35.50
C ASP A 980 -2.83 31.29 35.44
N GLU A 981 -3.02 32.62 35.33
CA GLU A 981 -1.90 33.59 35.32
C GLU A 981 -1.02 33.47 36.57
N ALA A 982 -1.64 33.26 37.74
CA ALA A 982 -0.89 33.10 38.98
C ALA A 982 -0.11 31.76 39.00
N SER A 983 -0.72 30.68 38.52
CA SER A 983 -0.09 29.36 38.46
C SER A 983 1.10 29.34 37.49
N GLU A 984 0.95 29.94 36.33
CA GLU A 984 2.00 30.02 35.30
C GLU A 984 3.15 30.91 35.74
N LEU A 985 2.87 32.09 36.31
CA LEU A 985 3.92 32.91 36.92
C LEU A 985 4.66 32.16 38.02
N ILE A 986 3.95 31.39 38.85
CA ILE A 986 4.58 30.55 39.88
C ILE A 986 5.48 29.49 39.25
N SER A 987 5.06 28.87 38.14
CA SER A 987 5.85 27.89 37.39
C SER A 987 7.14 28.50 36.85
N VAL A 988 7.03 29.62 36.12
CA VAL A 988 8.17 30.37 35.56
C VAL A 988 9.16 30.77 36.67
N ILE A 989 8.65 31.28 37.80
CA ILE A 989 9.46 31.65 38.96
C ILE A 989 10.10 30.41 39.62
N GLY A 990 9.40 29.28 39.64
CA GLY A 990 9.92 28.01 40.15
C GLY A 990 11.11 27.51 39.34
N THR A 991 11.01 27.56 38.01
CA THR A 991 12.09 27.20 37.07
C THR A 991 13.30 28.14 37.22
N LEU A 992 13.05 29.43 37.33
CA LEU A 992 14.07 30.44 37.69
C LEU A 992 14.79 30.09 38.99
N MET A 993 14.03 29.80 40.04
CA MET A 993 14.58 29.48 41.35
C MET A 993 15.42 28.19 41.30
N SER A 994 15.02 27.18 40.54
CA SER A 994 15.75 25.91 40.41
C SER A 994 17.06 26.04 39.60
N LYS A 995 17.10 26.90 38.58
CA LYS A 995 18.30 27.17 37.78
C LYS A 995 19.33 28.02 38.52
N VAL A 996 18.89 28.91 39.41
CA VAL A 996 19.74 29.91 40.10
C VAL A 996 20.17 29.45 41.49
N VAL A 997 19.27 28.81 42.25
CA VAL A 997 19.51 28.40 43.65
C VAL A 997 19.88 26.91 43.69
N LYS A 998 21.14 26.59 43.35
CA LYS A 998 21.74 25.25 43.57
C LYS A 998 22.43 25.13 44.93
#